data_AF-A0A8J8G7F6-F1
#
_entry.id   AF-A0A8J8G7F6-F1
#
_cell.length_a   1.000
_cell.length_b   1.000
_cell.length_c   1.000
_cell.angle_alpha   90.00
_cell.angle_beta   90.00
_cell.angle_gamma   90.00
#
_symmetry.space_group_name_H-M   'P 1'
#
loop_
_entity.id
_entity.type
_entity.pdbx_description
1 polymer ?
#
loop_
_entity_poly.entity_id
_entity_poly.type
_entity_poly.pdbx_seq_one_letter_code
_entity_poly.pdbx_strand_id
1 'polypeptide(L)'
;MAKQVKKTTDPKKSVDKKVSKIETKKSKESSDSLKLNFKFDYKKINFESKILSVFIAIFFISIAMFVAWDVRDGAINLDGLDKNIESSIYSNIQNILAQQVNQQYPNLNDIYKQEKIAKEYAVVKETGKFNYDGQELFVSDLVKSQAKGYKDQFKADNGQTYLTAIDPYFFLGIARNYNLNGHTGNTLNSEGNPLIDYKLAPTGVQGQFDVDFHTWLESKLFKNDNLDETATVGDLTKSIFTISAIFATLAAIPIFLIIRTFSNNLFALFGSLILLTVGTFVSRTVAGFVDTDAYNVFFPLLISMFLVYSIINKNKIFSVFFSILAGLSMGMFTWAWGNAWFMFVFLVSALVMYLVFELVSNLLVKNKDLKFNLVNQSITLFSFLISSFIFTKLLAKQNILSSFGSAAGQVSSSVSVATSNIWPNVYTSVAELNPASFGQIISSVGGALVFLIAMIALVFLVLEYLPSNSKQKLYKRLVIIFSFIWTLVFINGKMTFLTANNPFVFIGLLFLPVLVAMILALINGNSSIKIFMSMLLSIWMAGTIYMSFNGVRFILLLAPAFAISAGIGLYYIYLVCNNFFEKELKPKSYFGKQFGGLLVSSIIFFTIFSPMYTQAHRISDNTVPNFNDNWYDAMEKIKTETTEKTIITSWWDFGHFFATVADRGVTFDGGSQTTPRAHWVGMLLMENDQAVAQDILRMLVCGGNEAHNTFLSFTEGGTADAIKINKVLYKTFGLDSAETRTVLLENKYYTLTDSQVDEVMELLSCDEPRENIVITSNDMVGKAGVWAHWGSWDFEKKYVSDYYLTKSANQFSIEIDMNESVAQKYIDELNDIDLRARTQNIKRADLINQWYAPYPSYVPIQGNYKVPCQINNGTTIMCAQGVEIEATGLDMKVKSIANEQITIKNVVFPTQLGTLKTTLNDENGQFDLMLIPTGNGYESILAQSPLGASLFSRLFYYNGYGITHFELFDARHGGNNPLTVWRTLWDPITESDLISATLAAQQPVVEDVQVSETNVSE
;
A
#
# COMPACT_ATOMS: atom_id res chain seq x y z
N MET A 1 -30.75 -87.68 -7.50
CA MET A 1 -31.27 -88.00 -8.85
C MET A 1 -30.11 -88.03 -9.82
N ALA A 2 -30.06 -89.10 -10.63
CA ALA A 2 -29.23 -89.34 -11.82
C ALA A 2 -29.00 -88.09 -12.69
N LYS A 3 -27.97 -87.91 -13.53
CA LYS A 3 -27.01 -88.79 -14.25
C LYS A 3 -25.94 -87.81 -14.85
N GLN A 4 -24.63 -88.08 -14.77
CA GLN A 4 -23.76 -88.58 -15.87
C GLN A 4 -23.64 -87.61 -17.09
N VAL A 5 -22.51 -87.32 -17.75
CA VAL A 5 -21.21 -88.00 -18.02
C VAL A 5 -20.50 -87.09 -19.07
N LYS A 6 -19.18 -86.79 -19.13
CA LYS A 6 -17.96 -87.51 -19.59
C LYS A 6 -16.87 -86.40 -19.73
N LYS A 7 -15.68 -86.37 -19.10
CA LYS A 7 -14.41 -87.10 -19.34
C LYS A 7 -14.09 -87.25 -20.84
N THR A 8 -12.95 -86.81 -21.39
CA THR A 8 -11.51 -87.10 -21.14
C THR A 8 -10.66 -86.13 -21.99
N THR A 9 -9.40 -85.76 -21.72
CA THR A 9 -8.17 -86.60 -21.74
C THR A 9 -6.95 -85.84 -21.16
N ASP A 10 -6.30 -86.45 -20.17
CA ASP A 10 -4.87 -86.37 -19.80
C ASP A 10 -3.99 -87.07 -20.88
N PRO A 11 -2.63 -87.07 -20.90
CA PRO A 11 -1.71 -87.11 -19.74
C PRO A 11 -0.37 -86.33 -19.95
N LYS A 12 0.64 -86.24 -19.06
CA LYS A 12 1.41 -87.31 -18.39
C LYS A 12 2.49 -86.64 -17.49
N LYS A 13 2.55 -87.09 -16.22
CA LYS A 13 3.72 -87.56 -15.41
C LYS A 13 4.98 -86.66 -15.32
N SER A 14 5.74 -86.52 -14.23
CA SER A 14 5.89 -87.11 -12.87
C SER A 14 7.23 -86.49 -12.37
N VAL A 15 7.52 -86.23 -11.09
CA VAL A 15 8.02 -87.18 -10.07
C VAL A 15 8.26 -86.42 -8.76
N ASP A 16 7.99 -87.11 -7.65
CA ASP A 16 8.11 -86.79 -6.22
C ASP A 16 9.53 -86.45 -5.70
N LYS A 17 9.67 -85.79 -4.53
CA LYS A 17 9.84 -86.43 -3.20
C LYS A 17 10.27 -85.44 -2.08
N LYS A 18 9.58 -85.59 -0.93
CA LYS A 18 9.96 -85.54 0.52
C LYS A 18 11.19 -84.69 0.95
N VAL A 19 11.21 -83.97 2.08
CA VAL A 19 11.37 -84.45 3.48
C VAL A 19 11.36 -83.18 4.40
N SER A 20 10.37 -82.99 5.29
CA SER A 20 10.37 -83.07 6.78
C SER A 20 11.09 -81.99 7.64
N LYS A 21 10.30 -81.46 8.62
CA LYS A 21 10.61 -81.24 10.05
C LYS A 21 11.62 -80.15 10.50
N ILE A 22 11.14 -79.15 11.25
CA ILE A 22 11.36 -78.94 12.71
C ILE A 22 10.76 -77.58 13.15
N GLU A 23 9.98 -77.63 14.22
CA GLU A 23 9.39 -76.50 14.95
C GLU A 23 10.46 -75.64 15.67
N THR A 24 10.15 -74.36 15.89
CA THR A 24 10.34 -73.74 17.22
C THR A 24 9.54 -72.45 17.35
N LYS A 25 8.61 -72.44 18.33
CA LYS A 25 7.96 -71.25 18.89
C LYS A 25 9.00 -70.21 19.32
N LYS A 26 8.80 -68.92 18.97
CA LYS A 26 9.05 -67.77 19.88
C LYS A 26 8.40 -66.46 19.38
N SER A 27 7.81 -65.76 20.35
CA SER A 27 7.31 -64.37 20.38
C SER A 27 6.19 -63.95 19.41
N LYS A 28 4.95 -64.27 19.80
CA LYS A 28 3.85 -63.30 19.84
C LYS A 28 4.23 -62.22 20.86
N GLU A 29 4.53 -61.01 20.42
CA GLU A 29 4.22 -59.73 21.11
C GLU A 29 4.73 -58.53 20.28
N SER A 30 3.89 -57.51 20.16
CA SER A 30 4.15 -56.18 19.57
C SER A 30 4.29 -56.09 18.03
N SER A 31 3.18 -56.28 17.32
CA SER A 31 3.04 -55.72 15.97
C SER A 31 1.65 -55.11 15.73
N ASP A 32 1.14 -54.37 16.71
CA ASP A 32 0.12 -53.36 16.45
C ASP A 32 0.81 -52.04 16.10
N SER A 33 1.42 -52.01 14.93
CA SER A 33 1.68 -50.74 14.26
C SER A 33 0.38 -50.33 13.58
N LEU A 34 -0.26 -49.31 14.14
CA LEU A 34 -1.36 -48.54 13.55
C LEU A 34 -1.16 -48.37 12.04
N LYS A 35 -1.76 -49.28 11.27
CA LYS A 35 -2.08 -49.06 9.87
C LYS A 35 -3.29 -48.13 9.84
N LEU A 36 -3.06 -46.84 10.02
CA LEU A 36 -3.98 -45.81 9.53
C LEU A 36 -3.88 -45.76 8.00
N ASN A 37 -4.33 -46.84 7.37
CA ASN A 37 -4.70 -46.84 5.96
C ASN A 37 -6.04 -46.11 5.87
N PHE A 38 -6.03 -44.81 5.65
CA PHE A 38 -7.07 -44.21 4.82
C PHE A 38 -6.75 -44.54 3.35
N LYS A 39 -6.83 -45.83 3.00
CA LYS A 39 -7.24 -46.18 1.65
C LYS A 39 -8.75 -46.00 1.66
N PHE A 40 -9.23 -44.94 1.02
CA PHE A 40 -10.63 -44.86 0.62
C PHE A 40 -10.92 -46.11 -0.21
N ASP A 41 -11.56 -47.10 0.42
CA ASP A 41 -12.09 -48.26 -0.26
C ASP A 41 -13.39 -47.80 -0.94
N TYR A 42 -13.29 -47.52 -2.25
CA TYR A 42 -14.36 -46.99 -3.08
C TYR A 42 -15.62 -47.88 -3.13
N LYS A 43 -15.57 -49.09 -2.55
CA LYS A 43 -16.66 -50.07 -2.65
C LYS A 43 -17.62 -50.13 -1.45
N LYS A 44 -17.45 -49.32 -0.40
CA LYS A 44 -18.34 -49.38 0.79
C LYS A 44 -18.64 -48.03 1.45
N ILE A 45 -19.23 -47.07 0.72
CA ILE A 45 -19.72 -45.82 1.32
C ILE A 45 -21.13 -45.50 0.81
N ASN A 46 -22.08 -45.39 1.76
CA ASN A 46 -23.48 -45.01 1.54
C ASN A 46 -23.58 -43.59 0.96
N PHE A 47 -24.44 -43.39 -0.04
CA PHE A 47 -24.65 -42.11 -0.74
C PHE A 47 -24.91 -40.92 0.21
N GLU A 48 -25.66 -41.17 1.29
CA GLU A 48 -26.00 -40.18 2.34
C GLU A 48 -24.77 -39.57 3.02
N SER A 49 -23.71 -40.35 3.26
CA SER A 49 -22.50 -39.86 3.95
C SER A 49 -21.64 -38.93 3.08
N LYS A 50 -21.69 -39.09 1.74
CA LYS A 50 -21.03 -38.16 0.81
C LYS A 50 -21.74 -36.83 0.78
N ILE A 51 -23.07 -36.85 0.72
CA ILE A 51 -23.91 -35.66 0.76
C ILE A 51 -23.68 -34.87 2.04
N LEU A 52 -23.69 -35.55 3.20
CA LEU A 52 -23.41 -34.91 4.50
C LEU A 52 -22.02 -34.24 4.52
N SER A 53 -20.99 -34.87 3.96
CA SER A 53 -19.65 -34.28 3.91
C SER A 53 -19.56 -33.01 3.06
N VAL A 54 -20.40 -32.90 2.02
CA VAL A 54 -20.51 -31.72 1.17
C VAL A 54 -21.25 -30.62 1.91
N PHE A 55 -22.37 -30.93 2.57
CA PHE A 55 -23.10 -29.95 3.39
C PHE A 55 -22.24 -29.37 4.51
N ILE A 56 -21.44 -30.19 5.21
CA ILE A 56 -20.51 -29.69 6.23
C ILE A 56 -19.46 -28.75 5.63
N ALA A 57 -18.95 -29.07 4.44
CA ALA A 57 -17.99 -28.20 3.76
C ALA A 57 -18.62 -26.86 3.35
N ILE A 58 -19.84 -26.89 2.79
CA ILE A 58 -20.59 -25.68 2.45
C ILE A 58 -20.84 -24.84 3.70
N PHE A 59 -21.28 -25.46 4.80
CA PHE A 59 -21.51 -24.76 6.07
C PHE A 59 -20.26 -24.03 6.58
N PHE A 60 -19.09 -24.69 6.56
CA PHE A 60 -17.86 -24.03 6.99
C PHE A 60 -17.38 -22.95 6.01
N ILE A 61 -17.56 -23.14 4.71
CA ILE A 61 -17.30 -22.09 3.73
C ILE A 61 -18.22 -20.88 4.01
N SER A 62 -19.50 -21.10 4.30
CA SER A 62 -20.44 -20.03 4.66
C SER A 62 -20.03 -19.29 5.93
N ILE A 63 -19.51 -19.99 6.95
CA ILE A 63 -18.93 -19.33 8.14
C ILE A 63 -17.73 -18.47 7.75
N ALA A 64 -16.81 -19.00 6.94
CA ALA A 64 -15.64 -18.25 6.50
C ALA A 64 -16.04 -17.01 5.68
N MET A 65 -17.02 -17.14 4.78
CA MET A 65 -17.55 -16.03 3.99
C MET A 65 -18.25 -14.98 4.87
N PHE A 66 -19.03 -15.41 5.86
CA PHE A 66 -19.64 -14.50 6.82
C PHE A 66 -18.58 -13.68 7.56
N VAL A 67 -17.56 -14.33 8.12
CA VAL A 67 -16.45 -13.63 8.80
C VAL A 67 -15.69 -12.72 7.85
N ALA A 68 -15.49 -13.14 6.59
CA ALA A 68 -14.81 -12.30 5.60
C ALA A 68 -15.57 -11.00 5.31
N TRP A 69 -16.90 -11.07 5.20
CA TRP A 69 -17.77 -9.91 5.01
C TRP A 69 -17.82 -9.03 6.25
N ASP A 70 -18.04 -9.65 7.42
CA ASP A 70 -18.12 -8.98 8.72
C ASP A 70 -16.88 -8.13 9.06
N VAL A 71 -15.68 -8.54 8.66
CA VAL A 71 -14.46 -7.73 8.88
C VAL A 71 -14.19 -6.70 7.76
N ARG A 72 -15.13 -6.46 6.85
CA ARG A 72 -14.97 -5.59 5.66
C ARG A 72 -16.13 -4.64 5.42
N ASP A 73 -17.21 -4.72 6.19
CA ASP A 73 -18.41 -3.91 6.01
C ASP A 73 -18.38 -2.59 6.79
N GLY A 74 -17.39 -2.38 7.67
CA GLY A 74 -17.31 -1.21 8.56
C GLY A 74 -17.40 0.15 7.85
N ALA A 75 -16.86 0.27 6.63
CA ALA A 75 -16.94 1.50 5.84
C ALA A 75 -18.32 1.77 5.20
N ILE A 76 -19.23 0.79 5.16
CA ILE A 76 -20.57 0.95 4.57
C ILE A 76 -21.38 1.97 5.38
N ASN A 77 -21.43 1.79 6.71
CA ASN A 77 -22.19 2.66 7.61
C ASN A 77 -21.31 3.58 8.47
N LEU A 78 -19.98 3.43 8.35
CA LEU A 78 -18.98 4.12 9.16
C LEU A 78 -19.17 3.88 10.67
N ASP A 79 -19.64 2.69 11.07
CA ASP A 79 -20.00 2.38 12.46
C ASP A 79 -18.82 2.50 13.43
N GLY A 80 -17.59 2.37 12.94
CA GLY A 80 -16.39 2.60 13.73
C GLY A 80 -16.19 4.06 14.19
N LEU A 81 -16.74 5.04 13.46
CA LEU A 81 -16.70 6.45 13.89
C LEU A 81 -17.47 6.67 15.19
N ASP A 82 -18.58 5.95 15.41
CA ASP A 82 -19.39 6.10 16.63
C ASP A 82 -18.55 5.80 17.88
N LYS A 83 -17.76 4.73 17.84
CA LYS A 83 -16.88 4.31 18.95
C LYS A 83 -15.76 5.32 19.21
N ASN A 84 -15.16 5.87 18.16
CA ASN A 84 -14.10 6.85 18.27
C ASN A 84 -14.61 8.18 18.85
N ILE A 85 -15.78 8.62 18.38
CA ILE A 85 -16.46 9.82 18.87
C ILE A 85 -16.92 9.63 20.32
N GLU A 86 -17.47 8.46 20.64
CA GLU A 86 -17.80 8.10 22.02
C GLU A 86 -16.58 8.19 22.95
N SER A 87 -15.45 7.59 22.56
CA SER A 87 -14.21 7.69 23.34
C SER A 87 -13.71 9.13 23.51
N SER A 88 -13.81 9.95 22.46
CA SER A 88 -13.47 11.38 22.48
C SER A 88 -14.38 12.16 23.43
N ILE A 89 -15.70 11.95 23.35
CA ILE A 89 -16.70 12.57 24.23
C ILE A 89 -16.42 12.20 25.69
N TYR A 90 -16.18 10.92 25.99
CA TYR A 90 -15.84 10.51 27.35
C TYR A 90 -14.53 11.13 27.84
N SER A 91 -13.53 11.28 26.98
CA SER A 91 -12.27 11.96 27.32
C SER A 91 -12.50 13.45 27.61
N ASN A 92 -13.33 14.11 26.80
CA ASN A 92 -13.72 15.51 27.02
C ASN A 92 -14.54 15.69 28.31
N ILE A 93 -15.49 14.81 28.59
CA ILE A 93 -16.24 14.80 29.85
C ILE A 93 -15.29 14.66 31.04
N GLN A 94 -14.31 13.75 30.97
CA GLN A 94 -13.31 13.60 32.03
C GLN A 94 -12.52 14.89 32.26
N ASN A 95 -12.14 15.60 31.19
CA ASN A 95 -11.48 16.90 31.28
C ASN A 95 -12.38 17.99 31.89
N ILE A 96 -13.65 18.04 31.50
CA ILE A 96 -14.62 19.00 32.05
C ILE A 96 -14.83 18.73 33.55
N LEU A 97 -15.01 17.48 33.95
CA LEU A 97 -15.12 17.09 35.37
C LEU A 97 -13.86 17.50 36.14
N ALA A 98 -12.67 17.32 35.56
CA ALA A 98 -11.43 17.77 36.16
C ALA A 98 -11.39 19.29 36.36
N GLN A 99 -11.84 20.08 35.38
CA GLN A 99 -11.94 21.53 35.49
C GLN A 99 -12.96 21.95 36.57
N GLN A 100 -14.15 21.34 36.58
CA GLN A 100 -15.20 21.62 37.57
C GLN A 100 -14.73 21.29 39.00
N VAL A 101 -14.10 20.13 39.21
CA VAL A 101 -13.54 19.74 40.52
C VAL A 101 -12.42 20.70 40.95
N ASN A 102 -11.55 21.10 40.03
CA ASN A 102 -10.48 22.06 40.32
C ASN A 102 -11.02 23.46 40.70
N GLN A 103 -12.11 23.91 40.06
CA GLN A 103 -12.76 25.18 40.38
C GLN A 103 -13.55 25.13 41.70
N GLN A 104 -14.28 24.05 41.96
CA GLN A 104 -15.08 23.89 43.17
C GLN A 104 -14.22 23.63 44.42
N TYR A 105 -13.08 22.97 44.27
CA TYR A 105 -12.20 22.58 45.37
C TYR A 105 -10.75 23.03 45.15
N PRO A 106 -10.46 24.35 45.06
CA PRO A 106 -9.14 24.85 44.72
C PRO A 106 -8.05 24.40 45.71
N ASN A 107 -8.40 24.33 47.01
CA ASN A 107 -7.48 24.02 48.11
C ASN A 107 -7.36 22.52 48.46
N LEU A 108 -8.02 21.62 47.70
CA LEU A 108 -7.93 20.18 47.95
C LEU A 108 -6.60 19.61 47.44
N ASN A 109 -6.07 18.60 48.12
CA ASN A 109 -4.91 17.83 47.64
C ASN A 109 -5.27 17.05 46.35
N ASP A 110 -4.34 17.02 45.41
CA ASP A 110 -4.46 16.41 44.08
C ASP A 110 -4.91 14.95 44.11
N ILE A 111 -4.48 14.15 45.09
CA ILE A 111 -4.91 12.75 45.22
C ILE A 111 -6.43 12.65 45.41
N TYR A 112 -7.00 13.51 46.26
CA TYR A 112 -8.44 13.52 46.51
C TYR A 112 -9.23 14.13 45.34
N LYS A 113 -8.64 15.10 44.61
CA LYS A 113 -9.23 15.61 43.37
C LYS A 113 -9.35 14.51 42.33
N GLN A 114 -8.29 13.74 42.12
CA GLN A 114 -8.29 12.61 41.18
C GLN A 114 -9.28 11.52 41.58
N GLU A 115 -9.39 11.17 42.87
CA GLU A 115 -10.40 10.21 43.33
C GLU A 115 -11.83 10.71 43.10
N LYS A 116 -12.08 12.01 43.33
CA LYS A 116 -13.38 12.63 43.10
C LYS A 116 -13.75 12.64 41.61
N ILE A 117 -12.82 13.02 40.73
CA ILE A 117 -12.98 12.97 39.27
C ILE A 117 -13.29 11.54 38.83
N ALA A 118 -12.54 10.55 39.31
CA ALA A 118 -12.76 9.15 38.97
C ALA A 118 -14.15 8.63 39.40
N LYS A 119 -14.63 9.04 40.59
CA LYS A 119 -15.97 8.69 41.08
C LYS A 119 -17.08 9.32 40.23
N GLU A 120 -16.99 10.61 39.92
CA GLU A 120 -17.99 11.28 39.08
C GLU A 120 -17.99 10.72 37.66
N TYR A 121 -16.80 10.46 37.10
CA TYR A 121 -16.65 9.84 35.79
C TYR A 121 -17.21 8.40 35.74
N ALA A 122 -17.06 7.62 36.81
CA ALA A 122 -17.67 6.29 36.91
C ALA A 122 -19.20 6.36 36.89
N VAL A 123 -19.80 7.34 37.59
CA VAL A 123 -21.26 7.57 37.55
C VAL A 123 -21.73 7.91 36.14
N VAL A 124 -20.99 8.76 35.40
CA VAL A 124 -21.32 9.06 34.00
C VAL A 124 -21.26 7.79 33.14
N LYS A 125 -20.23 6.94 33.31
CA LYS A 125 -20.12 5.67 32.57
C LYS A 125 -21.24 4.67 32.89
N GLU A 126 -21.67 4.59 34.14
CA GLU A 126 -22.73 3.66 34.55
C GLU A 126 -24.13 4.15 34.13
N THR A 127 -24.38 5.45 34.23
CA THR A 127 -25.71 6.03 33.98
C THR A 127 -25.91 6.52 32.55
N GLY A 128 -24.83 6.77 31.82
CA GLY A 128 -24.85 7.44 30.51
C GLY A 128 -25.30 8.90 30.57
N LYS A 129 -25.30 9.52 31.76
CA LYS A 129 -25.79 10.87 32.01
C LYS A 129 -24.67 11.78 32.50
N PHE A 130 -24.60 12.97 31.93
CA PHE A 130 -23.61 13.99 32.26
C PHE A 130 -24.33 15.31 32.57
N ASN A 131 -24.01 15.93 33.72
CA ASN A 131 -24.57 17.22 34.09
C ASN A 131 -23.60 18.33 33.68
N TYR A 132 -24.03 19.20 32.77
CA TYR A 132 -23.28 20.37 32.34
C TYR A 132 -24.13 21.61 32.57
N ASP A 133 -23.61 22.56 33.36
CA ASP A 133 -24.26 23.84 33.65
C ASP A 133 -25.73 23.74 34.14
N GLY A 134 -26.02 22.71 34.95
CA GLY A 134 -27.35 22.48 35.51
C GLY A 134 -28.32 21.74 34.59
N GLN A 135 -27.92 21.35 33.38
CA GLN A 135 -28.68 20.52 32.46
C GLN A 135 -28.17 19.08 32.44
N GLU A 136 -29.09 18.11 32.50
CA GLU A 136 -28.77 16.68 32.37
C GLU A 136 -28.77 16.29 30.89
N LEU A 137 -27.60 15.91 30.37
CA LEU A 137 -27.39 15.48 29.00
C LEU A 137 -27.18 13.96 28.96
N PHE A 138 -27.79 13.29 27.98
CA PHE A 138 -27.49 11.89 27.69
C PHE A 138 -26.25 11.80 26.81
N VAL A 139 -25.23 11.08 27.26
CA VAL A 139 -24.00 10.85 26.49
C VAL A 139 -24.31 10.17 25.16
N SER A 140 -25.29 9.26 25.12
CA SER A 140 -25.73 8.61 23.88
C SER A 140 -26.29 9.58 22.84
N ASP A 141 -26.94 10.65 23.28
CA ASP A 141 -27.52 11.63 22.36
C ASP A 141 -26.45 12.57 21.83
N LEU A 142 -25.48 12.95 22.68
CA LEU A 142 -24.27 13.66 22.27
C LEU A 142 -23.43 12.86 21.26
N VAL A 143 -23.26 11.55 21.50
CA VAL A 143 -22.58 10.64 20.57
C VAL A 143 -23.31 10.59 19.25
N LYS A 144 -24.63 10.35 19.26
CA LYS A 144 -25.42 10.28 18.02
C LYS A 144 -25.41 11.60 17.26
N SER A 145 -25.53 12.75 17.92
CA SER A 145 -25.56 14.04 17.24
C SER A 145 -24.20 14.38 16.62
N GLN A 146 -23.11 14.20 17.36
CA GLN A 146 -21.76 14.44 16.84
C GLN A 146 -21.40 13.43 15.76
N ALA A 147 -21.65 12.13 15.99
CA ALA A 147 -21.36 11.09 15.02
C ALA A 147 -22.15 11.24 13.73
N LYS A 148 -23.43 11.64 13.81
CA LYS A 148 -24.19 11.99 12.62
C LYS A 148 -23.52 13.11 11.83
N GLY A 149 -23.19 14.24 12.49
CA GLY A 149 -22.52 15.37 11.82
C GLY A 149 -21.19 14.99 11.16
N TYR A 150 -20.38 14.15 11.82
CA TYR A 150 -19.11 13.66 11.24
C TYR A 150 -19.30 12.63 10.13
N LYS A 151 -20.28 11.72 10.24
CA LYS A 151 -20.55 10.70 9.21
C LYS A 151 -21.12 11.32 7.94
N ASP A 152 -21.99 12.32 8.10
CA ASP A 152 -22.64 12.99 6.98
C ASP A 152 -21.58 13.65 6.07
N GLN A 153 -20.49 14.19 6.64
CA GLN A 153 -19.35 14.75 5.89
C GLN A 153 -18.63 13.77 4.95
N PHE A 154 -18.85 12.45 5.08
CA PHE A 154 -18.19 11.43 4.26
C PHE A 154 -19.18 10.70 3.35
N LYS A 155 -20.39 11.24 3.19
CA LYS A 155 -21.46 10.65 2.41
C LYS A 155 -21.95 11.62 1.35
N ALA A 156 -22.05 11.15 0.12
CA ALA A 156 -22.71 11.87 -0.95
C ALA A 156 -24.21 12.09 -0.64
N ASP A 157 -24.84 13.00 -1.39
CA ASP A 157 -26.26 13.37 -1.25
C ASP A 157 -27.24 12.18 -1.28
N ASN A 158 -26.89 11.11 -2.00
CA ASN A 158 -27.68 9.88 -2.07
C ASN A 158 -27.48 8.95 -0.85
N GLY A 159 -26.73 9.39 0.16
CA GLY A 159 -26.39 8.67 1.40
C GLY A 159 -25.23 7.67 1.26
N GLN A 160 -24.62 7.56 0.08
CA GLN A 160 -23.50 6.65 -0.18
C GLN A 160 -22.20 7.21 0.40
N THR A 161 -21.53 6.41 1.22
CA THR A 161 -20.16 6.71 1.68
C THR A 161 -19.21 6.82 0.48
N TYR A 162 -18.37 7.85 0.45
CA TYR A 162 -17.33 8.02 -0.56
C TYR A 162 -16.31 6.87 -0.56
N LEU A 163 -15.58 6.68 -1.67
CA LEU A 163 -14.53 5.65 -1.74
C LEU A 163 -13.42 5.92 -0.70
N THR A 164 -12.86 4.86 -0.14
CA THR A 164 -12.04 4.96 1.07
C THR A 164 -10.57 5.32 0.83
N ALA A 165 -10.13 5.30 -0.43
CA ALA A 165 -8.73 5.54 -0.83
C ALA A 165 -8.66 6.43 -2.08
N ILE A 166 -7.43 6.82 -2.45
CA ILE A 166 -7.16 7.72 -3.57
C ILE A 166 -7.28 7.00 -4.92
N ASP A 167 -6.53 5.91 -5.08
CA ASP A 167 -6.46 5.15 -6.35
C ASP A 167 -7.82 4.63 -6.88
N PRO A 168 -8.81 4.27 -6.04
CA PRO A 168 -10.15 3.94 -6.53
C PRO A 168 -10.80 5.02 -7.42
N TYR A 169 -10.49 6.31 -7.21
CA TYR A 169 -11.04 7.37 -8.06
C TYR A 169 -10.44 7.37 -9.47
N PHE A 170 -9.20 6.90 -9.64
CA PHE A 170 -8.62 6.70 -10.96
C PHE A 170 -9.43 5.66 -11.75
N PHE A 171 -9.70 4.50 -11.16
CA PHE A 171 -10.49 3.45 -11.81
C PHE A 171 -11.92 3.93 -12.08
N LEU A 172 -12.55 4.61 -11.12
CA LEU A 172 -13.86 5.23 -11.25
C LEU A 172 -13.95 6.13 -12.50
N GLY A 173 -13.00 7.05 -12.66
CA GLY A 173 -12.98 7.98 -13.79
C GLY A 173 -12.77 7.28 -15.14
N ILE A 174 -11.84 6.32 -15.18
CA ILE A 174 -11.55 5.55 -16.39
C ILE A 174 -12.72 4.64 -16.79
N ALA A 175 -13.36 3.99 -15.82
CA ALA A 175 -14.54 3.16 -16.05
C ALA A 175 -15.76 3.99 -16.48
N ARG A 176 -15.93 5.20 -15.93
CA ARG A 176 -16.94 6.17 -16.38
C ARG A 176 -16.71 6.55 -17.84
N ASN A 177 -15.48 6.93 -18.20
CA ASN A 177 -15.13 7.26 -19.59
C ASN A 177 -15.40 6.08 -20.54
N TYR A 178 -15.03 4.86 -20.13
CA TYR A 178 -15.28 3.66 -20.94
C TYR A 178 -16.77 3.35 -21.10
N ASN A 179 -17.58 3.58 -20.06
CA ASN A 179 -19.04 3.43 -20.12
C ASN A 179 -19.68 4.42 -21.12
N LEU A 180 -19.25 5.68 -21.08
CA LEU A 180 -19.82 6.75 -21.90
C LEU A 180 -19.33 6.73 -23.35
N ASN A 181 -18.01 6.59 -23.53
CA ASN A 181 -17.35 6.80 -24.83
C ASN A 181 -16.99 5.49 -25.55
N GLY A 182 -17.02 4.35 -24.86
CA GLY A 182 -16.53 3.08 -25.38
C GLY A 182 -15.00 2.95 -25.44
N HIS A 183 -14.28 3.94 -24.89
CA HIS A 183 -12.82 3.96 -24.73
C HIS A 183 -12.43 4.64 -23.41
N THR A 184 -11.21 4.45 -22.91
CA THR A 184 -10.80 4.96 -21.59
C THR A 184 -10.44 6.45 -21.57
N GLY A 185 -10.23 7.07 -22.74
CA GLY A 185 -10.09 8.52 -22.89
C GLY A 185 -11.38 9.30 -22.61
N ASN A 186 -11.25 10.51 -22.09
CA ASN A 186 -12.37 11.46 -21.96
C ASN A 186 -12.56 12.30 -23.25
N THR A 187 -11.55 12.35 -24.13
CA THR A 187 -11.64 13.02 -25.45
C THR A 187 -10.91 12.21 -26.53
N LEU A 188 -10.92 12.71 -27.76
CA LEU A 188 -10.13 12.21 -28.89
C LEU A 188 -9.08 13.26 -29.28
N ASN A 189 -7.86 12.82 -29.63
CA ASN A 189 -6.85 13.70 -30.20
C ASN A 189 -7.17 14.05 -31.68
N SER A 190 -6.34 14.89 -32.29
CA SER A 190 -6.48 15.31 -33.71
C SER A 190 -6.45 14.17 -34.72
N GLU A 191 -5.88 13.02 -34.35
CA GLU A 191 -5.81 11.80 -35.16
C GLU A 191 -7.01 10.85 -34.94
N GLY A 192 -7.94 11.21 -34.04
CA GLY A 192 -9.08 10.38 -33.67
C GLY A 192 -8.76 9.27 -32.65
N ASN A 193 -7.58 9.31 -32.02
CA ASN A 193 -7.19 8.36 -30.98
C ASN A 193 -7.70 8.81 -29.60
N PRO A 194 -8.20 7.90 -28.75
CA PRO A 194 -8.58 8.21 -27.37
C PRO A 194 -7.46 8.91 -26.59
N LEU A 195 -7.81 9.96 -25.87
CA LEU A 195 -6.90 10.78 -25.06
C LEU A 195 -7.52 11.00 -23.67
N ILE A 196 -6.71 10.82 -22.63
CA ILE A 196 -7.02 11.26 -21.28
C ILE A 196 -6.31 12.61 -21.10
N ASP A 197 -6.96 13.70 -21.51
CA ASP A 197 -6.37 15.04 -21.41
C ASP A 197 -6.42 15.61 -19.99
N TYR A 198 -7.20 14.98 -19.11
CA TYR A 198 -7.25 15.33 -17.70
C TYR A 198 -5.99 14.94 -16.93
N LYS A 199 -5.18 14.00 -17.46
CA LYS A 199 -3.93 13.55 -16.83
C LYS A 199 -2.74 14.19 -17.52
N LEU A 200 -1.79 14.72 -16.75
CA LEU A 200 -0.63 15.44 -17.31
C LEU A 200 -1.08 16.58 -18.25
N ALA A 201 -2.12 17.33 -17.88
CA ALA A 201 -2.56 18.49 -18.66
C ALA A 201 -1.45 19.56 -18.73
N PRO A 202 -1.19 20.19 -19.88
CA PRO A 202 -2.03 20.24 -21.08
C PRO A 202 -1.79 19.11 -22.09
N THR A 203 -0.74 18.29 -21.94
CA THR A 203 -0.33 17.29 -22.95
C THR A 203 -1.26 16.08 -23.02
N GLY A 204 -1.82 15.67 -21.88
CA GLY A 204 -2.63 14.45 -21.81
C GLY A 204 -1.81 13.17 -21.83
N VAL A 205 -2.50 12.04 -21.66
CA VAL A 205 -1.95 10.68 -21.87
C VAL A 205 -2.83 9.93 -22.85
N GLN A 206 -2.21 9.22 -23.80
CA GLN A 206 -2.94 8.38 -24.76
C GLN A 206 -3.87 7.41 -24.01
N GLY A 207 -5.17 7.54 -24.27
CA GLY A 207 -6.25 6.77 -23.66
C GLY A 207 -6.50 5.43 -24.36
N GLN A 208 -5.53 4.88 -25.07
CA GLN A 208 -5.56 3.48 -25.53
C GLN A 208 -4.88 2.58 -24.50
N PHE A 209 -5.43 2.53 -23.29
CA PHE A 209 -5.14 1.41 -22.41
C PHE A 209 -5.96 0.21 -22.89
N ASP A 210 -5.33 -0.96 -22.98
CA ASP A 210 -6.10 -2.20 -23.00
C ASP A 210 -6.95 -2.23 -21.73
N VAL A 211 -8.27 -2.21 -21.89
CA VAL A 211 -9.21 -2.14 -20.76
C VAL A 211 -8.97 -3.35 -19.86
N ASP A 212 -8.47 -3.09 -18.65
CA ASP A 212 -8.25 -4.13 -17.66
C ASP A 212 -9.59 -4.67 -17.11
N PHE A 213 -9.54 -5.83 -16.47
CA PHE A 213 -10.76 -6.46 -15.94
C PHE A 213 -11.48 -5.60 -14.89
N HIS A 214 -10.74 -4.82 -14.09
CA HIS A 214 -11.31 -3.99 -13.03
C HIS A 214 -12.16 -2.87 -13.65
N THR A 215 -11.56 -2.09 -14.54
CA THR A 215 -12.23 -1.03 -15.31
C THR A 215 -13.43 -1.59 -16.10
N TRP A 216 -13.25 -2.75 -16.75
CA TRP A 216 -14.32 -3.40 -17.50
C TRP A 216 -15.50 -3.76 -16.58
N LEU A 217 -15.23 -4.34 -15.40
CA LEU A 217 -16.25 -4.78 -14.46
C LEU A 217 -17.05 -3.59 -13.94
N GLU A 218 -16.38 -2.52 -13.52
CA GLU A 218 -17.02 -1.28 -13.04
C GLU A 218 -17.92 -0.68 -14.12
N SER A 219 -17.43 -0.54 -15.35
CA SER A 219 -18.22 -0.04 -16.48
C SER A 219 -19.46 -0.92 -16.76
N LYS A 220 -19.36 -2.25 -16.58
CA LYS A 220 -20.54 -3.14 -16.71
C LYS A 220 -21.55 -2.95 -15.60
N LEU A 221 -21.12 -2.63 -14.38
CA LEU A 221 -22.02 -2.32 -13.27
C LEU A 221 -22.72 -0.99 -13.49
N PHE A 222 -21.99 0.06 -13.94
CA PHE A 222 -22.59 1.34 -14.32
C PHE A 222 -23.66 1.16 -15.40
N LYS A 223 -23.37 0.36 -16.43
CA LYS A 223 -24.33 0.05 -17.48
C LYS A 223 -25.54 -0.74 -16.98
N ASN A 224 -25.35 -1.67 -16.05
CA ASN A 224 -26.45 -2.43 -15.45
C ASN A 224 -27.37 -1.52 -14.62
N ASP A 225 -26.79 -0.53 -13.96
CA ASP A 225 -27.50 0.44 -13.13
C ASP A 225 -28.06 1.62 -13.96
N ASN A 226 -27.89 1.59 -15.28
CA ASN A 226 -28.32 2.62 -16.25
C ASN A 226 -27.74 4.01 -15.96
N LEU A 227 -26.48 4.08 -15.53
CA LEU A 227 -25.80 5.35 -15.29
C LEU A 227 -25.30 5.97 -16.60
N ASP A 228 -25.58 7.26 -16.77
CA ASP A 228 -25.18 8.07 -17.92
C ASP A 228 -24.30 9.27 -17.48
N GLU A 229 -24.14 10.27 -18.35
CA GLU A 229 -23.33 11.46 -18.10
C GLU A 229 -23.85 12.35 -16.95
N THR A 230 -25.11 12.17 -16.55
CA THR A 230 -25.73 12.92 -15.43
C THR A 230 -25.51 12.26 -14.08
N ALA A 231 -24.94 11.05 -14.05
CA ALA A 231 -24.68 10.32 -12.81
C ALA A 231 -23.71 11.09 -11.91
N THR A 232 -24.08 11.24 -10.64
CA THR A 232 -23.22 11.88 -9.64
C THR A 232 -22.08 10.94 -9.23
N VAL A 233 -21.04 11.48 -8.60
CA VAL A 233 -19.96 10.65 -8.01
C VAL A 233 -20.51 9.68 -6.97
N GLY A 234 -21.56 10.07 -6.23
CA GLY A 234 -22.27 9.19 -5.30
C GLY A 234 -22.93 8.00 -6.00
N ASP A 235 -23.52 8.20 -7.17
CA ASP A 235 -24.19 7.13 -7.94
C ASP A 235 -23.18 6.12 -8.49
N LEU A 236 -22.08 6.64 -9.06
CA LEU A 236 -20.99 5.80 -9.55
C LEU A 236 -20.37 5.00 -8.41
N THR A 237 -20.05 5.66 -7.28
CA THR A 237 -19.48 5.01 -6.08
C THR A 237 -20.38 3.89 -5.57
N LYS A 238 -21.70 4.12 -5.50
CA LYS A 238 -22.69 3.15 -5.03
C LYS A 238 -22.69 1.86 -5.85
N SER A 239 -22.53 1.98 -7.17
CA SER A 239 -22.54 0.83 -8.09
C SER A 239 -21.37 -0.13 -7.85
N ILE A 240 -20.21 0.39 -7.42
CA ILE A 240 -18.96 -0.38 -7.32
C ILE A 240 -18.47 -0.64 -5.88
N PHE A 241 -19.08 -0.02 -4.88
CA PHE A 241 -18.57 0.07 -3.51
C PHE A 241 -18.13 -1.26 -2.88
N THR A 242 -18.82 -2.36 -3.20
CA THR A 242 -18.61 -3.66 -2.55
C THR A 242 -17.73 -4.63 -3.34
N ILE A 243 -17.22 -4.27 -4.54
CA ILE A 243 -16.50 -5.19 -5.43
C ILE A 243 -15.35 -5.91 -4.70
N SER A 244 -14.44 -5.16 -4.07
CA SER A 244 -13.28 -5.73 -3.38
C SER A 244 -13.66 -6.65 -2.24
N ALA A 245 -14.68 -6.26 -1.44
CA ALA A 245 -15.17 -7.07 -0.34
C ALA A 245 -15.79 -8.39 -0.81
N ILE A 246 -16.50 -8.38 -1.95
CA ILE A 246 -17.06 -9.58 -2.58
C ILE A 246 -15.93 -10.53 -3.02
N PHE A 247 -14.93 -10.04 -3.76
CA PHE A 247 -13.82 -10.90 -4.21
C PHE A 247 -12.99 -11.45 -3.05
N ALA A 248 -12.78 -10.65 -2.00
CA ALA A 248 -12.13 -11.12 -0.78
C ALA A 248 -12.96 -12.19 -0.06
N THR A 249 -14.28 -12.06 -0.04
CA THR A 249 -15.20 -13.07 0.51
C THR A 249 -15.17 -14.36 -0.32
N LEU A 250 -15.16 -14.25 -1.65
CA LEU A 250 -15.04 -15.39 -2.56
C LEU A 250 -13.70 -16.13 -2.41
N ALA A 251 -12.64 -15.47 -1.95
CA ALA A 251 -11.35 -16.10 -1.68
C ALA A 251 -11.42 -17.18 -0.59
N ALA A 252 -12.46 -17.18 0.26
CA ALA A 252 -12.74 -18.23 1.25
C ALA A 252 -12.91 -19.62 0.59
N ILE A 253 -13.46 -19.68 -0.62
CA ILE A 253 -13.74 -20.93 -1.33
C ILE A 253 -12.44 -21.65 -1.72
N PRO A 254 -11.54 -21.06 -2.54
CA PRO A 254 -10.36 -21.77 -2.99
C PRO A 254 -9.38 -22.09 -1.85
N ILE A 255 -9.19 -21.19 -0.87
CA ILE A 255 -8.32 -21.50 0.27
C ILE A 255 -8.84 -22.67 1.09
N PHE A 256 -10.14 -22.70 1.41
CA PHE A 256 -10.75 -23.79 2.16
C PHE A 256 -10.55 -25.13 1.44
N LEU A 257 -10.80 -25.15 0.12
CA LEU A 257 -10.68 -26.34 -0.71
C LEU A 257 -9.24 -26.84 -0.82
N ILE A 258 -8.26 -25.95 -0.91
CA ILE A 258 -6.83 -26.30 -0.87
C ILE A 258 -6.49 -26.94 0.48
N ILE A 259 -6.78 -26.28 1.60
CA ILE A 259 -6.38 -26.77 2.93
C ILE A 259 -7.09 -28.09 3.27
N ARG A 260 -8.38 -28.21 2.93
CA ARG A 260 -9.17 -29.43 3.11
C ARG A 260 -8.52 -30.65 2.45
N THR A 261 -7.88 -30.44 1.29
CA THR A 261 -7.22 -31.50 0.52
C THR A 261 -6.04 -32.12 1.27
N PHE A 262 -5.35 -31.34 2.11
CA PHE A 262 -4.18 -31.78 2.86
C PHE A 262 -4.47 -31.99 4.36
N SER A 263 -5.69 -31.73 4.82
CA SER A 263 -6.10 -31.82 6.23
C SER A 263 -7.54 -32.35 6.38
N ASN A 264 -8.44 -31.58 7.01
CA ASN A 264 -9.86 -31.86 7.15
C ASN A 264 -10.67 -30.54 7.15
N ASN A 265 -12.00 -30.65 7.21
CA ASN A 265 -12.91 -29.50 7.14
C ASN A 265 -12.68 -28.44 8.26
N LEU A 266 -12.30 -28.85 9.47
CA LEU A 266 -12.09 -27.93 10.59
C LEU A 266 -10.81 -27.11 10.41
N PHE A 267 -9.70 -27.76 10.07
CA PHE A 267 -8.43 -27.06 9.85
C PHE A 267 -8.43 -26.24 8.55
N ALA A 268 -9.25 -26.65 7.58
CA ALA A 268 -9.58 -25.82 6.42
C ALA A 268 -10.30 -24.53 6.82
N LEU A 269 -11.30 -24.60 7.71
CA LEU A 269 -11.91 -23.40 8.27
C LEU A 269 -10.87 -22.53 9.00
N PHE A 270 -10.07 -23.11 9.90
CA PHE A 270 -9.07 -22.37 10.66
C PHE A 270 -8.07 -21.62 9.77
N GLY A 271 -7.50 -22.28 8.77
CA GLY A 271 -6.59 -21.61 7.84
C GLY A 271 -7.27 -20.57 6.94
N SER A 272 -8.53 -20.80 6.57
CA SER A 272 -9.33 -19.80 5.82
C SER A 272 -9.55 -18.55 6.66
N LEU A 273 -9.95 -18.71 7.93
CA LEU A 273 -10.17 -17.60 8.85
C LEU A 273 -8.89 -16.80 9.14
N ILE A 274 -7.73 -17.46 9.21
CA ILE A 274 -6.42 -16.79 9.34
C ILE A 274 -6.15 -15.88 8.13
N LEU A 275 -6.40 -16.34 6.89
CA LEU A 275 -6.25 -15.48 5.72
C LEU A 275 -7.24 -14.32 5.74
N LEU A 276 -8.52 -14.60 5.98
CA LEU A 276 -9.60 -13.63 5.79
C LEU A 276 -9.55 -12.49 6.82
N THR A 277 -8.85 -12.69 7.94
CA THR A 277 -8.65 -11.71 9.03
C THR A 277 -7.23 -11.13 9.11
N VAL A 278 -6.33 -11.49 8.19
CA VAL A 278 -4.98 -10.91 8.21
C VAL A 278 -5.04 -9.42 7.85
N GLY A 279 -4.42 -8.58 8.68
CA GLY A 279 -4.58 -7.12 8.59
C GLY A 279 -4.20 -6.53 7.23
N THR A 280 -3.14 -7.04 6.59
CA THR A 280 -2.69 -6.58 5.26
C THR A 280 -3.67 -6.88 4.14
N PHE A 281 -4.48 -7.93 4.27
CA PHE A 281 -5.53 -8.23 3.30
C PHE A 281 -6.78 -7.40 3.58
N VAL A 282 -7.18 -7.31 4.85
CA VAL A 282 -8.36 -6.54 5.26
C VAL A 282 -8.20 -5.08 4.88
N SER A 283 -7.07 -4.44 5.19
CA SER A 283 -6.84 -3.01 4.94
C SER A 283 -6.95 -2.57 3.48
N ARG A 284 -6.89 -3.50 2.53
CA ARG A 284 -6.96 -3.26 1.08
C ARG A 284 -8.19 -3.89 0.43
N THR A 285 -9.13 -4.40 1.22
CA THR A 285 -10.35 -5.05 0.72
C THR A 285 -11.60 -4.74 1.52
N VAL A 286 -11.55 -3.76 2.43
CA VAL A 286 -12.76 -3.15 3.04
C VAL A 286 -13.64 -2.60 1.91
N ALA A 287 -14.96 -2.62 2.10
CA ALA A 287 -15.89 -1.96 1.18
C ALA A 287 -15.48 -0.49 0.98
N GLY A 288 -15.55 0.00 -0.26
CA GLY A 288 -15.05 1.32 -0.65
C GLY A 288 -13.57 1.37 -1.03
N PHE A 289 -12.76 0.35 -0.72
CA PHE A 289 -11.39 0.21 -1.26
C PHE A 289 -11.45 -0.52 -2.61
N VAL A 290 -11.99 0.13 -3.62
CA VAL A 290 -12.23 -0.47 -4.95
C VAL A 290 -10.96 -0.38 -5.79
N ASP A 291 -10.09 -1.39 -5.65
CA ASP A 291 -8.81 -1.51 -6.35
C ASP A 291 -8.55 -2.99 -6.68
N THR A 292 -7.47 -3.26 -7.41
CA THR A 292 -7.01 -4.54 -7.92
C THR A 292 -6.46 -5.50 -6.83
N ASP A 293 -6.28 -5.05 -5.60
CA ASP A 293 -5.69 -5.84 -4.51
C ASP A 293 -6.45 -7.12 -4.16
N ALA A 294 -7.79 -7.11 -4.24
CA ALA A 294 -8.60 -8.30 -3.98
C ALA A 294 -8.27 -9.45 -4.96
N TYR A 295 -7.96 -9.10 -6.22
CA TYR A 295 -7.60 -10.04 -7.28
C TYR A 295 -6.24 -10.70 -7.04
N ASN A 296 -5.31 -9.95 -6.43
CA ASN A 296 -3.97 -10.43 -6.05
C ASN A 296 -3.96 -11.50 -4.96
N VAL A 297 -5.11 -11.76 -4.33
CA VAL A 297 -5.32 -12.90 -3.41
C VAL A 297 -6.23 -13.95 -4.03
N PHE A 298 -7.37 -13.54 -4.58
CA PHE A 298 -8.38 -14.45 -5.12
C PHE A 298 -7.85 -15.32 -6.26
N PHE A 299 -7.23 -14.75 -7.28
CA PHE A 299 -6.78 -15.52 -8.44
C PHE A 299 -5.60 -16.45 -8.13
N PRO A 300 -4.54 -16.04 -7.39
CA PRO A 300 -3.48 -16.96 -7.00
C PRO A 300 -3.99 -18.20 -6.25
N LEU A 301 -4.99 -18.03 -5.38
CA LEU A 301 -5.66 -19.15 -4.71
C LEU A 301 -6.44 -20.02 -5.70
N LEU A 302 -7.20 -19.41 -6.60
CA LEU A 302 -8.00 -20.12 -7.59
C LEU A 302 -7.13 -20.97 -8.54
N ILE A 303 -6.04 -20.39 -9.06
CA ILE A 303 -5.06 -21.06 -9.92
C ILE A 303 -4.40 -22.23 -9.16
N SER A 304 -3.96 -21.98 -7.92
CA SER A 304 -3.35 -23.02 -7.07
C SER A 304 -4.30 -24.16 -6.77
N MET A 305 -5.57 -23.87 -6.48
CA MET A 305 -6.60 -24.86 -6.22
C MET A 305 -6.79 -25.78 -7.43
N PHE A 306 -6.96 -25.20 -8.62
CA PHE A 306 -7.12 -25.98 -9.85
C PHE A 306 -5.88 -26.81 -10.18
N LEU A 307 -4.67 -26.30 -9.98
CA LEU A 307 -3.45 -27.09 -10.18
C LEU A 307 -3.31 -28.24 -9.19
N VAL A 308 -3.63 -28.03 -7.90
CA VAL A 308 -3.67 -29.11 -6.91
C VAL A 308 -4.66 -30.19 -7.34
N TYR A 309 -5.87 -29.80 -7.78
CA TYR A 309 -6.86 -30.76 -8.27
C TYR A 309 -6.45 -31.44 -9.57
N SER A 310 -5.71 -30.78 -10.46
CA SER A 310 -5.14 -31.43 -11.64
C SER A 310 -4.22 -32.60 -11.24
N ILE A 311 -3.31 -32.37 -10.30
CA ILE A 311 -2.27 -33.36 -9.91
C ILE A 311 -2.88 -34.54 -9.15
N ILE A 312 -3.89 -34.32 -8.30
CA ILE A 312 -4.52 -35.40 -7.50
C ILE A 312 -5.37 -36.31 -8.37
N ASN A 313 -5.96 -35.78 -9.44
CA ASN A 313 -6.88 -36.53 -10.27
C ASN A 313 -6.17 -37.59 -11.11
N LYS A 314 -6.51 -38.86 -10.84
CA LYS A 314 -5.97 -40.01 -11.60
C LYS A 314 -6.52 -40.10 -13.03
N ASN A 315 -7.68 -39.52 -13.28
CA ASN A 315 -8.27 -39.47 -14.61
C ASN A 315 -7.63 -38.33 -15.40
N LYS A 316 -6.95 -38.67 -16.50
CA LYS A 316 -6.22 -37.71 -17.35
C LYS A 316 -7.11 -36.62 -17.92
N ILE A 317 -8.37 -36.93 -18.24
CA ILE A 317 -9.31 -35.95 -18.79
C ILE A 317 -9.61 -34.87 -17.72
N PHE A 318 -9.92 -35.30 -16.50
CA PHE A 318 -10.16 -34.36 -15.40
C PHE A 318 -8.90 -33.61 -14.98
N SER A 319 -7.73 -34.26 -15.00
CA SER A 319 -6.44 -33.58 -14.77
C SER A 319 -6.22 -32.46 -15.79
N VAL A 320 -6.33 -32.74 -17.09
CA VAL A 320 -6.21 -31.74 -18.15
C VAL A 320 -7.27 -30.66 -18.01
N PHE A 321 -8.52 -31.01 -17.71
CA PHE A 321 -9.60 -30.04 -17.49
C PHE A 321 -9.26 -29.04 -16.38
N PHE A 322 -8.85 -29.51 -15.20
CA PHE A 322 -8.45 -28.62 -14.11
C PHE A 322 -7.21 -27.80 -14.46
N SER A 323 -6.25 -28.37 -15.20
CA SER A 323 -5.08 -27.63 -15.69
C SER A 323 -5.47 -26.49 -16.65
N ILE A 324 -6.44 -26.72 -17.54
CA ILE A 324 -7.01 -25.70 -18.43
C ILE A 324 -7.73 -24.62 -17.62
N LEU A 325 -8.50 -24.99 -16.59
CA LEU A 325 -9.14 -24.01 -15.69
C LEU A 325 -8.10 -23.17 -14.91
N ALA A 326 -6.97 -23.76 -14.53
CA ALA A 326 -5.86 -23.02 -13.94
C ALA A 326 -5.26 -22.02 -14.95
N GLY A 327 -5.06 -22.43 -16.21
CA GLY A 327 -4.60 -21.51 -17.27
C GLY A 327 -5.60 -20.41 -17.61
N LEU A 328 -6.91 -20.71 -17.60
CA LEU A 328 -7.98 -19.71 -17.75
C LEU A 328 -7.94 -18.69 -16.60
N SER A 329 -7.82 -19.19 -15.36
CA SER A 329 -7.72 -18.34 -14.17
C SER A 329 -6.45 -17.48 -14.20
N MET A 330 -5.35 -18.00 -14.75
CA MET A 330 -4.12 -17.23 -15.00
C MET A 330 -4.36 -16.12 -16.03
N GLY A 331 -5.07 -16.42 -17.13
CA GLY A 331 -5.46 -15.42 -18.12
C GLY A 331 -6.34 -14.30 -17.54
N MET A 332 -7.33 -14.67 -16.72
CA MET A 332 -8.16 -13.70 -15.98
C MET A 332 -7.32 -12.87 -15.00
N PHE A 333 -6.36 -13.48 -14.31
CA PHE A 333 -5.50 -12.77 -13.39
C PHE A 333 -4.61 -11.75 -14.11
N THR A 334 -4.00 -12.14 -15.23
CA THR A 334 -3.19 -11.20 -16.05
C THR A 334 -4.05 -10.08 -16.65
N TRP A 335 -5.32 -10.33 -16.95
CA TRP A 335 -6.25 -9.30 -17.39
C TRP A 335 -6.65 -8.33 -16.26
N ALA A 336 -6.78 -8.83 -15.04
CA ALA A 336 -7.06 -8.02 -13.86
C ALA A 336 -5.85 -7.28 -13.31
N TRP A 337 -4.65 -7.83 -13.50
CA TRP A 337 -3.41 -7.22 -13.04
C TRP A 337 -2.25 -7.62 -13.96
N GLY A 338 -1.75 -6.66 -14.75
CA GLY A 338 -0.70 -6.92 -15.75
C GLY A 338 0.61 -7.48 -15.19
N ASN A 339 0.86 -7.30 -13.88
CA ASN A 339 2.05 -7.81 -13.20
C ASN A 339 1.88 -9.23 -12.61
N ALA A 340 0.81 -9.95 -12.96
CA ALA A 340 0.50 -11.31 -12.48
C ALA A 340 1.58 -12.38 -12.77
N TRP A 341 2.62 -12.06 -13.55
CA TRP A 341 3.67 -12.99 -14.00
C TRP A 341 4.38 -13.74 -12.87
N PHE A 342 4.51 -13.14 -11.67
CA PHE A 342 5.20 -13.77 -10.54
C PHE A 342 4.56 -15.12 -10.17
N MET A 343 3.23 -15.19 -10.21
CA MET A 343 2.49 -16.39 -9.82
C MET A 343 2.69 -17.51 -10.85
N PHE A 344 2.74 -17.16 -12.13
CA PHE A 344 3.11 -18.11 -13.19
C PHE A 344 4.52 -18.69 -12.94
N VAL A 345 5.49 -17.84 -12.60
CA VAL A 345 6.86 -18.28 -12.30
C VAL A 345 6.90 -19.23 -11.10
N PHE A 346 6.22 -18.90 -10.01
CA PHE A 346 6.21 -19.74 -8.81
C PHE A 346 5.60 -21.12 -9.08
N LEU A 347 4.47 -21.17 -9.80
CA LEU A 347 3.78 -22.41 -10.13
C LEU A 347 4.57 -23.29 -11.10
N VAL A 348 5.12 -22.70 -12.17
CA VAL A 348 5.96 -23.43 -13.13
C VAL A 348 7.22 -23.93 -12.43
N SER A 349 7.87 -23.12 -11.60
CA SER A 349 9.05 -23.54 -10.82
C SER A 349 8.71 -24.69 -9.87
N ALA A 350 7.56 -24.65 -9.19
CA ALA A 350 7.09 -25.73 -8.32
C ALA A 350 6.86 -27.03 -9.10
N LEU A 351 6.18 -26.95 -10.26
CA LEU A 351 5.89 -28.10 -11.11
C LEU A 351 7.18 -28.70 -11.68
N VAL A 352 8.10 -27.89 -12.18
CA VAL A 352 9.39 -28.34 -12.72
C VAL A 352 10.23 -28.97 -11.61
N MET A 353 10.36 -28.34 -10.45
CA MET A 353 11.10 -28.93 -9.33
C MET A 353 10.48 -30.23 -8.84
N TYR A 354 9.15 -30.33 -8.83
CA TYR A 354 8.46 -31.57 -8.46
C TYR A 354 8.69 -32.68 -9.50
N LEU A 355 8.65 -32.37 -10.79
CA LEU A 355 9.01 -33.31 -11.86
C LEU A 355 10.46 -33.80 -11.76
N VAL A 356 11.40 -32.88 -11.50
CA VAL A 356 12.81 -33.22 -11.28
C VAL A 356 12.96 -34.12 -10.05
N PHE A 357 12.26 -33.79 -8.95
CA PHE A 357 12.24 -34.60 -7.74
C PHE A 357 11.76 -36.02 -8.03
N GLU A 358 10.66 -36.18 -8.78
CA GLU A 358 10.17 -37.51 -9.16
C GLU A 358 11.14 -38.27 -10.06
N LEU A 359 11.77 -37.59 -11.02
CA LEU A 359 12.74 -38.17 -11.92
C LEU A 359 13.95 -38.71 -11.16
N VAL A 360 14.53 -37.89 -10.27
CA VAL A 360 15.67 -38.27 -9.43
C VAL A 360 15.27 -39.40 -8.48
N SER A 361 14.10 -39.30 -7.83
CA SER A 361 13.57 -40.36 -6.96
C SER A 361 13.42 -41.69 -7.70
N ASN A 362 13.00 -41.67 -8.97
CA ASN A 362 12.86 -42.86 -9.80
C ASN A 362 14.22 -43.50 -10.16
N LEU A 363 15.22 -42.66 -10.50
CA LEU A 363 16.59 -43.12 -10.75
C LEU A 363 17.20 -43.81 -9.51
N LEU A 364 16.88 -43.31 -8.30
CA LEU A 364 17.39 -43.87 -7.05
C LEU A 364 16.73 -45.19 -6.64
N VAL A 365 15.44 -45.39 -6.90
CA VAL A 365 14.65 -46.51 -6.30
C VAL A 365 14.13 -47.55 -7.30
N LYS A 366 14.35 -47.40 -8.62
CA LYS A 366 13.98 -48.38 -9.67
C LYS A 366 12.53 -48.93 -9.54
N ASN A 367 11.57 -48.05 -9.24
CA ASN A 367 10.17 -48.45 -9.01
C ASN A 367 9.26 -48.11 -10.22
N LYS A 368 8.41 -49.07 -10.65
CA LYS A 368 7.56 -48.96 -11.86
C LYS A 368 6.41 -47.96 -11.71
N ASP A 369 5.85 -47.79 -10.51
CA ASP A 369 4.71 -46.88 -10.28
C ASP A 369 5.09 -45.40 -10.45
N LEU A 370 6.37 -45.05 -10.22
CA LEU A 370 6.90 -43.68 -10.39
C LEU A 370 6.88 -43.22 -11.85
N LYS A 371 6.96 -44.14 -12.84
CA LYS A 371 6.88 -43.76 -14.27
C LYS A 371 5.51 -43.22 -14.67
N PHE A 372 4.44 -43.68 -14.03
CA PHE A 372 3.07 -43.23 -14.34
C PHE A 372 2.82 -41.80 -13.82
N ASN A 373 3.34 -41.47 -12.64
CA ASN A 373 3.21 -40.15 -12.04
C ASN A 373 3.94 -39.07 -12.87
N LEU A 374 5.16 -39.37 -13.32
CA LEU A 374 5.94 -38.49 -14.20
C LEU A 374 5.17 -38.09 -15.46
N VAL A 375 4.49 -39.03 -16.12
CA VAL A 375 3.70 -38.73 -17.33
C VAL A 375 2.53 -37.80 -17.01
N ASN A 376 1.78 -38.06 -15.94
CA ASN A 376 0.64 -37.22 -15.58
C ASN A 376 1.05 -35.80 -15.15
N GLN A 377 2.18 -35.67 -14.45
CA GLN A 377 2.72 -34.37 -14.05
C GLN A 377 3.26 -33.60 -15.24
N SER A 378 3.91 -34.27 -16.20
CA SER A 378 4.31 -33.65 -17.46
C SER A 378 3.08 -33.16 -18.24
N ILE A 379 2.03 -33.97 -18.33
CA ILE A 379 0.75 -33.56 -18.94
C ILE A 379 0.19 -32.33 -18.23
N THR A 380 0.21 -32.30 -16.89
CA THR A 380 -0.24 -31.14 -16.10
C THR A 380 0.58 -29.90 -16.42
N LEU A 381 1.91 -29.99 -16.40
CA LEU A 381 2.80 -28.88 -16.74
C LEU A 381 2.54 -28.35 -18.15
N PHE A 382 2.56 -29.22 -19.16
CA PHE A 382 2.37 -28.79 -20.55
C PHE A 382 0.98 -28.23 -20.81
N SER A 383 -0.08 -28.85 -20.27
CA SER A 383 -1.44 -28.32 -20.39
C SER A 383 -1.60 -26.97 -19.69
N PHE A 384 -0.97 -26.76 -18.53
CA PHE A 384 -0.99 -25.48 -17.83
C PHE A 384 -0.23 -24.40 -18.61
N LEU A 385 0.96 -24.71 -19.13
CA LEU A 385 1.76 -23.78 -19.94
C LEU A 385 1.02 -23.36 -21.21
N ILE A 386 0.47 -24.32 -21.96
CA ILE A 386 -0.26 -24.06 -23.21
C ILE A 386 -1.54 -23.26 -22.92
N SER A 387 -2.34 -23.67 -21.94
CA SER A 387 -3.58 -22.95 -21.62
C SER A 387 -3.31 -21.56 -21.07
N SER A 388 -2.32 -21.38 -20.19
CA SER A 388 -1.92 -20.06 -19.69
C SER A 388 -1.47 -19.15 -20.84
N PHE A 389 -0.65 -19.65 -21.77
CA PHE A 389 -0.24 -18.88 -22.95
C PHE A 389 -1.44 -18.47 -23.83
N ILE A 390 -2.36 -19.39 -24.09
CA ILE A 390 -3.57 -19.11 -24.89
C ILE A 390 -4.44 -18.06 -24.21
N PHE A 391 -4.77 -18.24 -22.93
CA PHE A 391 -5.73 -17.38 -22.24
C PHE A 391 -5.14 -16.01 -21.85
N THR A 392 -3.85 -15.92 -21.53
CA THR A 392 -3.21 -14.61 -21.31
C THR A 392 -3.19 -13.78 -22.59
N LYS A 393 -2.93 -14.41 -23.74
CA LYS A 393 -3.01 -13.74 -25.04
C LYS A 393 -4.44 -13.38 -25.42
N LEU A 394 -5.41 -14.26 -25.16
CA LEU A 394 -6.81 -14.05 -25.56
C LEU A 394 -7.55 -13.03 -24.69
N LEU A 395 -7.33 -13.05 -23.37
CA LEU A 395 -8.04 -12.19 -22.42
C LEU A 395 -7.26 -10.91 -22.12
N ALA A 396 -5.98 -11.02 -21.79
CA ALA A 396 -5.16 -9.89 -21.36
C ALA A 396 -4.38 -9.22 -22.51
N LYS A 397 -4.45 -9.77 -23.73
CA LYS A 397 -3.64 -9.36 -24.91
C LYS A 397 -2.12 -9.34 -24.65
N GLN A 398 -1.67 -10.01 -23.60
CA GLN A 398 -0.27 -10.06 -23.19
C GLN A 398 0.33 -11.43 -23.51
N ASN A 399 1.62 -11.44 -23.86
CA ASN A 399 2.39 -12.67 -23.96
C ASN A 399 3.12 -12.93 -22.64
N ILE A 400 2.61 -13.89 -21.86
CA ILE A 400 3.17 -14.21 -20.54
C ILE A 400 4.64 -14.65 -20.61
N LEU A 401 5.11 -15.21 -21.74
CA LEU A 401 6.52 -15.58 -21.90
C LEU A 401 7.42 -14.35 -22.05
N SER A 402 6.97 -13.30 -22.74
CA SER A 402 7.74 -12.06 -22.83
C SER A 402 7.74 -11.31 -21.51
N SER A 403 6.61 -11.30 -20.78
CA SER A 403 6.52 -10.73 -19.43
C SER A 403 7.45 -11.45 -18.45
N PHE A 404 7.63 -12.77 -18.60
CA PHE A 404 8.65 -13.51 -17.87
C PHE A 404 10.07 -13.14 -18.30
N GLY A 405 10.35 -13.07 -19.60
CA GLY A 405 11.68 -12.71 -20.12
C GLY A 405 12.15 -11.34 -19.66
N SER A 406 11.25 -10.34 -19.63
CA SER A 406 11.54 -9.01 -19.11
C SER A 406 11.77 -9.03 -17.60
N ALA A 407 10.95 -9.76 -16.83
CA ALA A 407 11.13 -9.90 -15.39
C ALA A 407 12.44 -10.63 -15.02
N ALA A 408 12.81 -11.70 -15.74
CA ALA A 408 14.07 -12.42 -15.52
C ALA A 408 15.30 -11.55 -15.85
N GLY A 409 15.20 -10.70 -16.89
CA GLY A 409 16.23 -9.70 -17.22
C GLY A 409 16.36 -8.58 -16.17
N GLN A 410 15.27 -8.26 -15.47
CA GLN A 410 15.28 -7.32 -14.35
C GLN A 410 15.83 -7.93 -13.04
N VAL A 411 15.74 -9.26 -12.85
CA VAL A 411 16.32 -9.95 -11.68
C VAL A 411 17.82 -10.19 -11.84
N SER A 412 18.32 -10.36 -13.07
CA SER A 412 19.77 -10.49 -13.34
C SER A 412 20.49 -9.14 -13.32
N SER A 413 19.78 -8.03 -13.52
CA SER A 413 20.26 -6.69 -13.23
C SER A 413 19.99 -6.39 -11.76
N SER A 414 20.97 -6.71 -10.90
CA SER A 414 20.93 -6.33 -9.49
C SER A 414 20.74 -4.81 -9.37
N VAL A 415 19.49 -4.39 -9.15
CA VAL A 415 18.99 -3.14 -8.57
C VAL A 415 20.01 -2.01 -8.54
N SER A 416 20.37 -1.50 -9.72
CA SER A 416 20.59 -0.07 -9.88
C SER A 416 19.29 0.51 -10.40
N VAL A 417 18.42 0.93 -9.48
CA VAL A 417 17.36 1.91 -9.78
C VAL A 417 17.97 3.28 -10.17
N ALA A 418 19.30 3.36 -10.36
CA ALA A 418 19.91 4.28 -11.30
C ALA A 418 19.60 3.84 -12.74
N THR A 419 18.33 3.87 -13.13
CA THR A 419 18.01 4.24 -14.51
C THR A 419 18.60 5.63 -14.73
N SER A 420 19.06 5.91 -15.94
CA SER A 420 19.66 7.15 -16.46
C SER A 420 18.78 8.41 -16.34
N ASN A 421 17.96 8.49 -15.31
CA ASN A 421 17.03 9.56 -15.03
C ASN A 421 17.67 10.53 -14.01
N ILE A 422 17.88 11.78 -14.42
CA ILE A 422 18.43 12.84 -13.55
C ILE A 422 17.41 13.33 -12.52
N TRP A 423 16.13 13.07 -12.77
CA TRP A 423 15.01 13.52 -11.96
C TRP A 423 14.89 12.70 -10.66
N PRO A 424 14.38 13.33 -9.58
CA PRO A 424 14.18 12.64 -8.30
C PRO A 424 13.20 11.47 -8.42
N ASN A 425 13.50 10.37 -7.73
CA ASN A 425 12.67 9.17 -7.76
C ASN A 425 11.59 9.22 -6.67
N VAL A 426 10.34 9.58 -7.03
CA VAL A 426 9.20 9.63 -6.09
C VAL A 426 8.95 8.32 -5.34
N TYR A 427 9.34 7.15 -5.87
CA TYR A 427 9.07 5.86 -5.23
C TYR A 427 9.67 5.71 -3.83
N THR A 428 10.71 6.48 -3.46
CA THR A 428 11.27 6.47 -2.10
C THR A 428 10.38 7.18 -1.08
N SER A 429 9.47 8.05 -1.52
CA SER A 429 8.52 8.77 -0.67
C SER A 429 7.16 8.08 -0.56
N VAL A 430 6.86 7.17 -1.49
CA VAL A 430 5.62 6.37 -1.46
C VAL A 430 5.74 5.33 -0.36
N ALA A 431 4.99 5.51 0.73
CA ALA A 431 5.06 4.67 1.93
C ALA A 431 4.97 3.15 1.63
N GLU A 432 4.19 2.77 0.62
CA GLU A 432 3.96 1.38 0.23
C GLU A 432 5.14 0.71 -0.47
N LEU A 433 6.04 1.49 -1.08
CA LEU A 433 7.21 1.03 -1.82
C LEU A 433 8.46 0.95 -0.95
N ASN A 434 8.38 1.40 0.30
CA ASN A 434 9.50 1.30 1.23
C ASN A 434 9.85 -0.18 1.53
N PRO A 435 11.13 -0.52 1.70
CA PRO A 435 11.56 -1.87 2.10
C PRO A 435 10.91 -2.33 3.41
N ALA A 436 10.33 -3.53 3.44
CA ALA A 436 9.85 -4.13 4.68
C ALA A 436 10.98 -4.77 5.49
N SER A 437 10.99 -4.56 6.80
CA SER A 437 11.84 -5.36 7.69
C SER A 437 11.29 -6.78 7.86
N PHE A 438 12.15 -7.75 8.17
CA PHE A 438 11.68 -9.13 8.42
C PHE A 438 10.71 -9.23 9.62
N GLY A 439 10.90 -8.39 10.65
CA GLY A 439 9.95 -8.29 11.78
C GLY A 439 8.59 -7.73 11.35
N GLN A 440 8.57 -6.76 10.44
CA GLN A 440 7.35 -6.23 9.83
C GLN A 440 6.64 -7.30 9.00
N ILE A 441 7.38 -8.11 8.22
CA ILE A 441 6.81 -9.24 7.47
C ILE A 441 6.13 -10.22 8.43
N ILE A 442 6.81 -10.63 9.51
CA ILE A 442 6.25 -11.56 10.51
C ILE A 442 4.98 -11.00 11.16
N SER A 443 5.00 -9.76 11.63
CA SER A 443 3.82 -9.14 12.26
C SER A 443 2.66 -8.98 11.29
N SER A 444 2.93 -8.68 10.03
CA SER A 444 1.92 -8.47 8.98
C SER A 444 1.21 -9.75 8.53
N VAL A 445 1.82 -10.94 8.66
CA VAL A 445 1.20 -12.23 8.29
C VAL A 445 0.52 -12.95 9.46
N GLY A 446 0.35 -12.30 10.62
CA GLY A 446 -0.30 -12.86 11.80
C GLY A 446 0.65 -13.17 12.98
N GLY A 447 1.91 -12.75 12.90
CA GLY A 447 2.86 -12.79 14.02
C GLY A 447 3.73 -14.06 14.09
N ALA A 448 4.62 -14.08 15.09
CA ALA A 448 5.66 -15.10 15.23
C ALA A 448 5.12 -16.53 15.37
N LEU A 449 3.99 -16.71 16.05
CA LEU A 449 3.39 -18.03 16.24
C LEU A 449 2.82 -18.59 14.92
N VAL A 450 2.12 -17.77 14.14
CA VAL A 450 1.64 -18.15 12.80
C VAL A 450 2.81 -18.50 11.89
N PHE A 451 3.86 -17.66 11.91
CA PHE A 451 5.07 -17.88 11.14
C PHE A 451 5.74 -19.22 11.48
N LEU A 452 5.90 -19.51 12.78
CA LEU A 452 6.48 -20.75 13.26
C LEU A 452 5.66 -21.98 12.82
N ILE A 453 4.34 -21.94 13.00
CA ILE A 453 3.45 -23.04 12.60
C ILE A 453 3.52 -23.27 11.08
N ALA A 454 3.52 -22.20 10.29
CA ALA A 454 3.61 -22.28 8.84
C ALA A 454 4.93 -22.90 8.37
N MET A 455 6.08 -22.45 8.89
CA MET A 455 7.39 -23.00 8.51
C MET A 455 7.55 -24.47 8.88
N ILE A 456 7.05 -24.86 10.06
CA ILE A 456 7.07 -26.25 10.51
C ILE A 456 6.14 -27.12 9.65
N ALA A 457 4.98 -26.60 9.22
CA ALA A 457 4.06 -27.32 8.35
C ALA A 457 4.70 -27.74 7.02
N LEU A 458 5.55 -26.89 6.44
CA LEU A 458 6.30 -27.22 5.21
C LEU A 458 7.17 -28.46 5.40
N VAL A 459 7.85 -28.57 6.53
CA VAL A 459 8.67 -29.75 6.88
C VAL A 459 7.80 -30.98 7.11
N PHE A 460 6.67 -30.85 7.82
CA PHE A 460 5.76 -31.98 8.06
C PHE A 460 5.15 -32.54 6.77
N LEU A 461 4.76 -31.67 5.82
CA LEU A 461 4.24 -32.08 4.51
C LEU A 461 5.20 -33.03 3.79
N VAL A 462 6.50 -32.78 3.88
CA VAL A 462 7.53 -33.64 3.27
C VAL A 462 7.75 -34.92 4.08
N LEU A 463 7.84 -34.82 5.42
CA LEU A 463 8.23 -35.93 6.29
C LEU A 463 7.13 -36.96 6.59
N GLU A 464 5.86 -36.62 6.43
CA GLU A 464 4.73 -37.52 6.76
C GLU A 464 4.85 -38.88 6.07
N TYR A 465 5.38 -38.90 4.84
CA TYR A 465 5.40 -40.08 4.00
C TYR A 465 6.63 -41.01 4.17
N LEU A 466 7.66 -40.66 4.95
CA LEU A 466 8.80 -41.60 5.07
C LEU A 466 8.40 -42.90 5.81
N PRO A 467 8.80 -44.09 5.32
CA PRO A 467 8.60 -45.37 5.99
C PRO A 467 9.10 -45.37 7.45
N SER A 468 8.48 -46.20 8.28
CA SER A 468 8.62 -46.15 9.73
C SER A 468 9.61 -47.21 10.26
N ASN A 469 10.86 -47.19 9.80
CA ASN A 469 11.95 -47.94 10.46
C ASN A 469 12.53 -47.13 11.64
N SER A 470 13.13 -47.80 12.64
CA SER A 470 13.61 -47.15 13.89
C SER A 470 14.54 -45.96 13.63
N LYS A 471 15.53 -46.11 12.73
CA LYS A 471 16.46 -45.02 12.34
C LYS A 471 15.75 -43.85 11.64
N GLN A 472 14.79 -44.14 10.76
CA GLN A 472 14.03 -43.10 10.04
C GLN A 472 13.10 -42.31 10.97
N LYS A 473 12.52 -42.94 12.01
CA LYS A 473 11.77 -42.23 13.07
C LYS A 473 12.66 -41.24 13.82
N LEU A 474 13.91 -41.62 14.11
CA LEU A 474 14.87 -40.74 14.76
C LEU A 474 15.21 -39.53 13.87
N TYR A 475 15.54 -39.76 12.59
CA TYR A 475 15.84 -38.66 11.66
C TYR A 475 14.66 -37.69 11.48
N LYS A 476 13.42 -38.19 11.38
CA LYS A 476 12.23 -37.33 11.35
C LYS A 476 12.17 -36.40 12.58
N ARG A 477 12.36 -36.96 13.78
CA ARG A 477 12.32 -36.17 15.03
C ARG A 477 13.44 -35.13 15.07
N LEU A 478 14.65 -35.50 14.67
CA LEU A 478 15.79 -34.58 14.64
C LEU A 478 15.55 -33.41 13.67
N VAL A 479 15.00 -33.67 12.48
CA VAL A 479 14.69 -32.60 11.51
C VAL A 479 13.57 -31.69 12.00
N ILE A 480 12.54 -32.22 12.66
CA ILE A 480 11.46 -31.41 13.24
C ILE A 480 12.01 -30.52 14.37
N ILE A 481 12.82 -31.06 15.27
CA ILE A 481 13.46 -30.31 16.35
C ILE A 481 14.39 -29.24 15.79
N PHE A 482 15.22 -29.61 14.80
CA PHE A 482 16.08 -28.67 14.09
C PHE A 482 15.26 -27.55 13.45
N SER A 483 14.19 -27.87 12.73
CA SER A 483 13.30 -26.90 12.11
C SER A 483 12.68 -25.93 13.12
N PHE A 484 12.21 -26.42 14.27
CA PHE A 484 11.65 -25.60 15.33
C PHE A 484 12.69 -24.61 15.88
N ILE A 485 13.87 -25.11 16.28
CA ILE A 485 14.96 -24.29 16.82
C ILE A 485 15.46 -23.28 15.77
N TRP A 486 15.64 -23.73 14.53
CA TRP A 486 16.13 -22.91 13.43
C TRP A 486 15.18 -21.75 13.13
N THR A 487 13.88 -22.02 13.07
CA THR A 487 12.86 -20.98 12.85
C THR A 487 12.85 -19.96 13.99
N LEU A 488 13.04 -20.39 15.24
CA LEU A 488 13.15 -19.48 16.38
C LEU A 488 14.38 -18.57 16.31
N VAL A 489 15.51 -19.04 15.75
CA VAL A 489 16.70 -18.19 15.56
C VAL A 489 16.38 -17.02 14.61
N PHE A 490 15.62 -17.27 13.54
CA PHE A 490 15.17 -16.23 12.60
C PHE A 490 14.18 -15.26 13.23
N ILE A 491 13.17 -15.77 13.95
CA ILE A 491 12.16 -14.95 14.64
C ILE A 491 12.82 -14.00 15.65
N ASN A 492 13.83 -14.46 16.38
CA ASN A 492 14.56 -13.64 17.37
C ASN A 492 15.53 -12.62 16.73
N GLY A 493 15.48 -12.42 15.42
CA GLY A 493 16.23 -11.37 14.73
C GLY A 493 17.72 -11.62 14.57
N LYS A 494 18.27 -12.76 15.01
CA LYS A 494 19.73 -13.01 14.98
C LYS A 494 20.34 -13.04 13.58
N MET A 495 19.51 -13.25 12.55
CA MET A 495 19.93 -13.38 11.15
C MET A 495 19.56 -12.15 10.30
N THR A 496 18.95 -11.11 10.88
CA THR A 496 18.42 -9.96 10.11
C THR A 496 19.51 -9.14 9.43
N PHE A 497 20.74 -9.16 9.94
CA PHE A 497 21.90 -8.52 9.29
C PHE A 497 22.15 -9.01 7.85
N LEU A 498 21.70 -10.23 7.50
CA LEU A 498 21.82 -10.78 6.15
C LEU A 498 20.77 -10.21 5.19
N THR A 499 19.65 -9.65 5.68
CA THR A 499 18.58 -9.12 4.82
C THR A 499 19.04 -7.93 3.99
N ALA A 500 19.88 -7.06 4.55
CA ALA A 500 20.44 -5.91 3.85
C ALA A 500 21.63 -6.27 2.95
N ASN A 501 22.44 -7.26 3.35
CA ASN A 501 23.70 -7.57 2.66
C ASN A 501 23.57 -8.66 1.58
N ASN A 502 22.80 -9.72 1.86
CA ASN A 502 22.68 -10.90 1.01
C ASN A 502 21.30 -11.56 1.18
N PRO A 503 20.21 -10.95 0.67
CA PRO A 503 18.84 -11.43 0.88
C PRO A 503 18.62 -12.85 0.35
N PHE A 504 19.32 -13.26 -0.72
CA PHE A 504 19.27 -14.64 -1.23
C PHE A 504 19.83 -15.67 -0.24
N VAL A 505 20.93 -15.34 0.44
CA VAL A 505 21.52 -16.21 1.48
C VAL A 505 20.59 -16.29 2.68
N PHE A 506 20.00 -15.16 3.10
CA PHE A 506 19.00 -15.13 4.16
C PHE A 506 17.83 -16.08 3.87
N ILE A 507 17.25 -15.98 2.67
CA ILE A 507 16.12 -16.82 2.24
C ILE A 507 16.54 -18.29 2.12
N GLY A 508 17.69 -18.58 1.52
CA GLY A 508 18.21 -19.95 1.41
C GLY A 508 18.40 -20.61 2.78
N LEU A 509 18.89 -19.86 3.76
CA LEU A 509 19.03 -20.34 5.13
C LEU A 509 17.67 -20.48 5.83
N LEU A 510 16.71 -19.58 5.59
CA LEU A 510 15.36 -19.67 6.17
C LEU A 510 14.66 -20.98 5.79
N PHE A 511 14.77 -21.40 4.54
CA PHE A 511 14.17 -22.64 4.02
C PHE A 511 15.08 -23.88 4.11
N LEU A 512 16.26 -23.77 4.75
CA LEU A 512 17.19 -24.89 4.92
C LEU A 512 16.54 -26.15 5.56
N PRO A 513 15.68 -26.05 6.60
CA PRO A 513 15.03 -27.24 7.15
C PRO A 513 14.12 -27.97 6.15
N VAL A 514 13.47 -27.22 5.25
CA VAL A 514 12.64 -27.79 4.18
C VAL A 514 13.52 -28.52 3.17
N LEU A 515 14.65 -27.92 2.77
CA LEU A 515 15.62 -28.58 1.88
C LEU A 515 16.16 -29.89 2.49
N VAL A 516 16.52 -29.89 3.78
CA VAL A 516 16.95 -31.11 4.48
C VAL A 516 15.85 -32.18 4.47
N ALA A 517 14.60 -31.79 4.72
CA ALA A 517 13.47 -32.72 4.65
C ALA A 517 13.27 -33.29 3.23
N MET A 518 13.42 -32.46 2.20
CA MET A 518 13.33 -32.88 0.79
C MET A 518 14.44 -33.87 0.40
N ILE A 519 15.68 -33.62 0.83
CA ILE A 519 16.80 -34.54 0.60
C ILE A 519 16.53 -35.90 1.26
N LEU A 520 16.02 -35.91 2.49
CA LEU A 520 15.62 -37.16 3.15
C LEU A 520 14.48 -37.87 2.40
N ALA A 521 13.51 -37.15 1.85
CA ALA A 521 12.46 -37.75 1.03
C ALA A 521 13.01 -38.35 -0.28
N LEU A 522 13.93 -37.65 -0.96
CA LEU A 522 14.62 -38.14 -2.16
C LEU A 522 15.39 -39.44 -1.91
N ILE A 523 16.23 -39.47 -0.87
CA ILE A 523 17.06 -40.65 -0.54
C ILE A 523 16.19 -41.88 -0.26
N ASN A 524 14.99 -41.68 0.27
CA ASN A 524 14.06 -42.77 0.58
C ASN A 524 13.11 -43.11 -0.59
N GLY A 525 13.24 -42.48 -1.76
CA GLY A 525 12.42 -42.76 -2.95
C GLY A 525 10.95 -42.40 -2.85
N ASN A 526 10.64 -41.39 -2.03
CA ASN A 526 9.30 -41.09 -1.58
C ASN A 526 8.73 -39.90 -2.35
N SER A 527 7.82 -40.14 -3.30
CA SER A 527 7.04 -39.07 -3.95
C SER A 527 5.62 -39.01 -3.39
N SER A 528 5.14 -37.79 -3.12
CA SER A 528 3.74 -37.51 -2.84
C SER A 528 3.39 -36.08 -3.25
N ILE A 529 2.10 -35.82 -3.49
CA ILE A 529 1.65 -34.44 -3.76
C ILE A 529 1.90 -33.48 -2.57
N LYS A 530 2.06 -33.99 -1.34
CA LYS A 530 2.43 -33.15 -0.19
C LYS A 530 3.79 -32.49 -0.39
N ILE A 531 4.70 -33.15 -1.12
CA ILE A 531 6.01 -32.59 -1.49
C ILE A 531 5.83 -31.46 -2.50
N PHE A 532 5.00 -31.66 -3.54
CA PHE A 532 4.63 -30.57 -4.46
C PHE A 532 4.07 -29.37 -3.70
N MET A 533 3.14 -29.61 -2.77
CA MET A 533 2.54 -28.55 -1.97
C MET A 533 3.58 -27.81 -1.11
N SER A 534 4.50 -28.55 -0.47
CA SER A 534 5.62 -27.95 0.27
C SER A 534 6.53 -27.12 -0.63
N MET A 535 6.85 -27.60 -1.84
CA MET A 535 7.65 -26.85 -2.83
C MET A 535 6.94 -25.56 -3.26
N LEU A 536 5.67 -25.66 -3.65
CA LEU A 536 4.86 -24.52 -4.05
C LEU A 536 4.83 -23.44 -2.96
N LEU A 537 4.47 -23.83 -1.74
CA LEU A 537 4.39 -22.89 -0.62
C LEU A 537 5.76 -22.30 -0.27
N SER A 538 6.85 -23.09 -0.36
CA SER A 538 8.20 -22.59 -0.07
C SER A 538 8.67 -21.58 -1.12
N ILE A 539 8.45 -21.85 -2.42
CA ILE A 539 8.81 -20.93 -3.51
C ILE A 539 7.99 -19.66 -3.42
N TRP A 540 6.67 -19.81 -3.21
CA TRP A 540 5.78 -18.67 -3.07
C TRP A 540 6.24 -17.79 -1.92
N MET A 541 6.44 -18.35 -0.72
CA MET A 541 6.91 -17.60 0.43
C MET A 541 8.29 -16.98 0.20
N ALA A 542 9.25 -17.73 -0.33
CA ALA A 542 10.60 -17.24 -0.61
C ALA A 542 10.58 -16.06 -1.59
N GLY A 543 9.82 -16.18 -2.67
CA GLY A 543 9.70 -15.15 -3.70
C GLY A 543 9.03 -13.89 -3.17
N THR A 544 7.92 -14.00 -2.44
CA THR A 544 7.23 -12.81 -1.91
C THR A 544 7.93 -12.19 -0.71
N ILE A 545 8.67 -12.96 0.11
CA ILE A 545 9.56 -12.40 1.14
C ILE A 545 10.67 -11.57 0.47
N TYR A 546 11.28 -12.07 -0.61
CA TYR A 546 12.26 -11.31 -1.37
C TYR A 546 11.66 -10.01 -1.94
N MET A 547 10.48 -10.09 -2.56
CA MET A 547 9.77 -8.91 -3.06
C MET A 547 9.47 -7.92 -1.92
N SER A 548 9.09 -8.40 -0.73
CA SER A 548 8.78 -7.56 0.43
C SER A 548 9.99 -6.79 0.96
N PHE A 549 11.21 -7.33 0.84
CA PHE A 549 12.43 -6.58 1.14
C PHE A 549 12.66 -5.38 0.22
N ASN A 550 11.95 -5.32 -0.91
CA ASN A 550 11.98 -4.20 -1.85
C ASN A 550 10.71 -3.35 -1.81
N GLY A 551 9.69 -3.70 -1.02
CA GLY A 551 8.45 -2.94 -0.91
C GLY A 551 7.41 -3.58 0.03
N VAL A 552 6.91 -2.84 1.02
CA VAL A 552 5.91 -3.32 2.00
C VAL A 552 4.64 -3.82 1.32
N ARG A 553 4.20 -3.21 0.21
CA ARG A 553 3.00 -3.64 -0.51
C ARG A 553 3.00 -5.12 -0.91
N PHE A 554 4.17 -5.70 -1.16
CA PHE A 554 4.27 -7.10 -1.61
C PHE A 554 4.00 -8.11 -0.48
N ILE A 555 3.90 -7.67 0.78
CA ILE A 555 3.51 -8.54 1.89
C ILE A 555 2.11 -9.11 1.69
N LEU A 556 1.20 -8.38 1.03
CA LEU A 556 -0.13 -8.89 0.70
C LEU A 556 -0.05 -10.21 -0.07
N LEU A 557 0.86 -10.30 -1.06
CA LEU A 557 1.04 -11.49 -1.89
C LEU A 557 1.53 -12.71 -1.10
N LEU A 558 2.08 -12.49 0.10
CA LEU A 558 2.60 -13.55 0.96
C LEU A 558 1.50 -14.21 1.82
N ALA A 559 0.44 -13.46 2.13
CA ALA A 559 -0.62 -13.90 3.04
C ALA A 559 -1.27 -15.26 2.69
N PRO A 560 -1.60 -15.56 1.41
CA PRO A 560 -2.26 -16.82 1.07
C PRO A 560 -1.40 -18.05 1.38
N ALA A 561 -0.11 -18.01 1.03
CA ALA A 561 0.82 -19.11 1.28
C ALA A 561 0.98 -19.37 2.79
N PHE A 562 1.08 -18.32 3.60
CA PHE A 562 1.19 -18.45 5.05
C PHE A 562 -0.07 -19.02 5.68
N ALA A 563 -1.25 -18.56 5.29
CA ALA A 563 -2.51 -19.06 5.83
C ALA A 563 -2.75 -20.53 5.48
N ILE A 564 -2.42 -20.94 4.24
CA ILE A 564 -2.48 -22.36 3.83
C ILE A 564 -1.53 -23.21 4.69
N SER A 565 -0.28 -22.79 4.81
CA SER A 565 0.72 -23.50 5.63
C SER A 565 0.30 -23.56 7.10
N ALA A 566 -0.22 -22.46 7.67
CA ALA A 566 -0.63 -22.38 9.07
C ALA A 566 -1.83 -23.31 9.36
N GLY A 567 -2.85 -23.33 8.49
CA GLY A 567 -3.99 -24.24 8.62
C GLY A 567 -3.57 -25.71 8.57
N ILE A 568 -2.68 -26.07 7.64
CA ILE A 568 -2.07 -27.41 7.56
C ILE A 568 -1.22 -27.71 8.80
N GLY A 569 -0.49 -26.72 9.32
CA GLY A 569 0.32 -26.84 10.54
C GLY A 569 -0.52 -27.14 11.78
N LEU A 570 -1.66 -26.47 11.96
CA LEU A 570 -2.61 -26.74 13.04
C LEU A 570 -3.15 -28.16 12.99
N TYR A 571 -3.37 -28.70 11.78
CA TYR A 571 -3.72 -30.11 11.58
C TYR A 571 -2.60 -31.05 12.02
N TYR A 572 -1.34 -30.76 11.70
CA TYR A 572 -0.23 -31.57 12.15
C TYR A 572 -0.03 -31.53 13.67
N ILE A 573 -0.22 -30.36 14.30
CA ILE A 573 -0.22 -30.25 15.76
C ILE A 573 -1.31 -31.15 16.36
N TYR A 574 -2.51 -31.13 15.78
CA TYR A 574 -3.61 -32.00 16.19
C TYR A 574 -3.22 -33.48 16.13
N LEU A 575 -2.59 -33.91 15.03
CA LEU A 575 -2.13 -35.30 14.88
C LEU A 575 -1.05 -35.68 15.91
N VAL A 576 -0.07 -34.80 16.15
CA VAL A 576 1.02 -35.05 17.10
C VAL A 576 0.47 -35.14 18.52
N CYS A 577 -0.37 -34.19 18.92
CA CYS A 577 -0.99 -34.16 20.24
C CYS A 577 -1.91 -35.36 20.46
N ASN A 578 -2.77 -35.72 19.50
CA ASN A 578 -3.61 -36.92 19.64
C ASN A 578 -2.79 -38.19 19.83
N ASN A 579 -1.71 -38.36 19.07
CA ASN A 579 -0.82 -39.51 19.23
C ASN A 579 -0.15 -39.55 20.61
N PHE A 580 0.08 -38.39 21.23
CA PHE A 580 0.58 -38.30 22.59
C PHE A 580 -0.51 -38.67 23.62
N PHE A 581 -1.68 -38.04 23.54
CA PHE A 581 -2.80 -38.31 24.44
C PHE A 581 -3.30 -39.76 24.39
N GLU A 582 -3.36 -40.37 23.20
CA GLU A 582 -3.76 -41.77 23.06
C GLU A 582 -2.78 -42.71 23.78
N LYS A 583 -1.48 -42.40 23.78
CA LYS A 583 -0.45 -43.21 24.45
C LYS A 583 -0.47 -43.05 25.96
N GLU A 584 -0.58 -41.81 26.44
CA GLU A 584 -0.46 -41.50 27.86
C GLU A 584 -1.78 -41.74 28.62
N LEU A 585 -2.92 -41.29 28.08
CA LEU A 585 -4.21 -41.35 28.77
C LEU A 585 -5.05 -42.59 28.42
N LYS A 586 -4.73 -43.30 27.34
CA LYS A 586 -5.41 -44.52 26.87
C LYS A 586 -6.95 -44.45 26.92
N PRO A 587 -7.57 -43.40 26.35
CA PRO A 587 -9.02 -43.21 26.41
C PRO A 587 -9.77 -44.37 25.71
N LYS A 588 -10.86 -44.83 26.34
CA LYS A 588 -11.67 -45.95 25.83
C LYS A 588 -12.62 -45.55 24.70
N SER A 589 -13.12 -44.30 24.70
CA SER A 589 -14.04 -43.81 23.68
C SER A 589 -13.30 -43.27 22.45
N TYR A 590 -13.89 -43.43 21.27
CA TYR A 590 -13.35 -42.85 20.02
C TYR A 590 -13.19 -41.33 20.13
N PHE A 591 -14.17 -40.66 20.72
CA PHE A 591 -14.12 -39.21 20.98
C PHE A 591 -12.95 -38.84 21.90
N GLY A 592 -12.72 -39.58 22.99
CA GLY A 592 -11.62 -39.33 23.91
C GLY A 592 -10.24 -39.44 23.26
N LYS A 593 -10.08 -40.29 22.23
CA LYS A 593 -8.83 -40.40 21.45
C LYS A 593 -8.54 -39.18 20.59
N GLN A 594 -9.56 -38.42 20.19
CA GLN A 594 -9.42 -37.25 19.33
C GLN A 594 -9.48 -35.91 20.09
N PHE A 595 -10.02 -35.94 21.31
CA PHE A 595 -10.32 -34.75 22.10
C PHE A 595 -9.06 -33.95 22.45
N GLY A 596 -7.98 -34.60 22.89
CA GLY A 596 -6.80 -33.91 23.39
C GLY A 596 -6.09 -33.06 22.33
N GLY A 597 -5.87 -33.60 21.13
CA GLY A 597 -5.30 -32.85 20.02
C GLY A 597 -6.26 -31.80 19.46
N LEU A 598 -7.58 -32.08 19.45
CA LEU A 598 -8.58 -31.09 19.06
C LEU A 598 -8.56 -29.88 20.01
N LEU A 599 -8.51 -30.13 21.32
CA LEU A 599 -8.44 -29.11 22.35
C LEU A 599 -7.18 -28.23 22.18
N VAL A 600 -6.00 -28.86 22.08
CA VAL A 600 -4.73 -28.11 21.94
C VAL A 600 -4.71 -27.28 20.67
N SER A 601 -5.04 -27.85 19.51
CA SER A 601 -5.04 -27.08 18.27
C SER A 601 -6.11 -25.98 18.25
N SER A 602 -7.27 -26.19 18.90
CA SER A 602 -8.30 -25.15 19.01
C SER A 602 -7.85 -24.02 19.93
N ILE A 603 -7.20 -24.32 21.06
CA ILE A 603 -6.61 -23.29 21.95
C ILE A 603 -5.58 -22.47 21.18
N ILE A 604 -4.65 -23.12 20.47
CA ILE A 604 -3.65 -22.42 19.66
C ILE A 604 -4.33 -21.56 18.58
N PHE A 605 -5.34 -22.11 17.90
CA PHE A 605 -6.10 -21.36 16.90
C PHE A 605 -6.77 -20.13 17.51
N PHE A 606 -7.51 -20.24 18.61
CA PHE A 606 -8.20 -19.09 19.22
C PHE A 606 -7.23 -18.05 19.79
N THR A 607 -6.07 -18.47 20.33
CA THR A 607 -4.99 -17.55 20.75
C THR A 607 -4.46 -16.70 19.58
N ILE A 608 -4.45 -17.25 18.36
CA ILE A 608 -4.05 -16.54 17.14
C ILE A 608 -5.21 -15.73 16.57
N PHE A 609 -6.37 -16.36 16.43
CA PHE A 609 -7.51 -15.82 15.69
C PHE A 609 -8.18 -14.67 16.43
N SER A 610 -8.32 -14.73 17.76
CA SER A 610 -8.98 -13.67 18.53
C SER A 610 -8.32 -12.29 18.36
N PRO A 611 -6.99 -12.13 18.51
CA PRO A 611 -6.35 -10.83 18.27
C PRO A 611 -6.37 -10.44 16.78
N MET A 612 -6.23 -11.39 15.85
CA MET A 612 -6.32 -11.10 14.40
C MET A 612 -7.70 -10.60 14.00
N TYR A 613 -8.77 -11.24 14.47
CA TYR A 613 -10.15 -10.83 14.22
C TYR A 613 -10.45 -9.45 14.82
N THR A 614 -9.97 -9.19 16.05
CA THR A 614 -10.10 -7.86 16.68
C THR A 614 -9.34 -6.80 15.90
N GLN A 615 -8.12 -7.11 15.44
CA GLN A 615 -7.32 -6.20 14.62
C GLN A 615 -7.99 -5.93 13.26
N ALA A 616 -8.55 -6.95 12.61
CA ALA A 616 -9.28 -6.84 11.35
C ALA A 616 -10.47 -5.89 11.48
N HIS A 617 -11.30 -6.09 12.50
CA HIS A 617 -12.40 -5.18 12.84
C HIS A 617 -11.91 -3.76 13.10
N ARG A 618 -10.85 -3.59 13.89
CA ARG A 618 -10.27 -2.28 14.15
C ARG A 618 -9.77 -1.60 12.87
N ILE A 619 -9.22 -2.35 11.90
CA ILE A 619 -8.80 -1.80 10.61
C ILE A 619 -10.04 -1.34 9.83
N SER A 620 -11.05 -2.20 9.71
CA SER A 620 -12.29 -1.90 9.00
C SER A 620 -13.03 -0.70 9.60
N ASP A 621 -13.22 -0.69 10.93
CA ASP A 621 -13.90 0.37 11.68
C ASP A 621 -13.20 1.73 11.56
N ASN A 622 -11.87 1.74 11.43
CA ASN A 622 -11.09 2.97 11.27
C ASN A 622 -10.85 3.36 9.80
N THR A 623 -11.40 2.59 8.85
CA THR A 623 -11.29 2.93 7.43
C THR A 623 -12.36 3.98 7.09
N VAL A 624 -11.95 5.24 7.10
CA VAL A 624 -12.77 6.41 6.77
C VAL A 624 -12.30 6.97 5.42
N PRO A 625 -13.19 7.47 4.57
CA PRO A 625 -12.79 8.10 3.32
C PRO A 625 -11.79 9.25 3.49
N ASN A 626 -10.80 9.30 2.60
CA ASN A 626 -9.91 10.45 2.46
C ASN A 626 -10.59 11.63 1.74
N PHE A 627 -11.75 11.38 1.14
CA PHE A 627 -12.60 12.33 0.42
C PHE A 627 -13.84 12.65 1.25
N ASN A 628 -14.20 13.93 1.38
CA ASN A 628 -15.30 14.42 2.21
C ASN A 628 -16.06 15.54 1.48
N ASP A 629 -17.11 16.07 2.10
CA ASP A 629 -17.95 17.11 1.51
C ASP A 629 -17.17 18.39 1.18
N ASN A 630 -16.15 18.75 1.97
CA ASN A 630 -15.28 19.89 1.63
C ASN A 630 -14.57 19.68 0.29
N TRP A 631 -14.07 18.46 0.04
CA TRP A 631 -13.48 18.11 -1.25
C TRP A 631 -14.54 18.07 -2.33
N TYR A 632 -15.69 17.44 -2.08
CA TYR A 632 -16.79 17.35 -3.05
C TYR A 632 -17.25 18.73 -3.52
N ASP A 633 -17.62 19.60 -2.58
CA ASP A 633 -18.09 20.96 -2.85
C ASP A 633 -17.05 21.79 -3.62
N ALA A 634 -15.77 21.70 -3.23
CA ALA A 634 -14.70 22.43 -3.91
C ALA A 634 -14.53 21.94 -5.35
N MET A 635 -14.60 20.63 -5.58
CA MET A 635 -14.49 20.05 -6.92
C MET A 635 -15.72 20.37 -7.78
N GLU A 636 -16.92 20.32 -7.21
CA GLU A 636 -18.19 20.67 -7.88
C GLU A 636 -18.20 22.16 -8.27
N LYS A 637 -17.73 23.04 -7.38
CA LYS A 637 -17.57 24.47 -7.68
C LYS A 637 -16.57 24.70 -8.82
N ILE A 638 -15.41 24.04 -8.79
CA ILE A 638 -14.44 24.12 -9.90
C ILE A 638 -15.10 23.63 -11.20
N LYS A 639 -15.82 22.51 -11.16
CA LYS A 639 -16.51 21.94 -12.33
C LYS A 639 -17.55 22.89 -12.94
N THR A 640 -18.27 23.64 -12.12
CA THR A 640 -19.40 24.47 -12.56
C THR A 640 -19.02 25.92 -12.89
N GLU A 641 -17.98 26.46 -12.26
CA GLU A 641 -17.61 27.89 -12.37
C GLU A 641 -16.29 28.16 -13.12
N THR A 642 -15.54 27.13 -13.55
CA THR A 642 -14.30 27.28 -14.36
C THR A 642 -14.46 26.75 -15.78
N THR A 643 -13.56 27.11 -16.70
CA THR A 643 -13.60 26.60 -18.08
C THR A 643 -13.23 25.11 -18.18
N GLU A 644 -13.71 24.38 -19.19
CA GLU A 644 -13.36 22.95 -19.38
C GLU A 644 -11.86 22.70 -19.56
N LYS A 645 -11.12 23.70 -20.05
CA LYS A 645 -9.66 23.63 -20.26
C LYS A 645 -8.85 23.97 -19.02
N THR A 646 -9.50 24.28 -17.90
CA THR A 646 -8.83 24.66 -16.65
C THR A 646 -7.92 23.55 -16.15
N ILE A 647 -6.74 23.94 -15.68
CA ILE A 647 -5.75 23.02 -15.12
C ILE A 647 -5.66 23.25 -13.60
N ILE A 648 -5.79 22.18 -12.84
CA ILE A 648 -5.60 22.15 -11.39
C ILE A 648 -4.16 21.75 -11.09
N THR A 649 -3.44 22.61 -10.36
CA THR A 649 -2.08 22.41 -9.87
C THR A 649 -2.11 22.20 -8.35
N SER A 650 -1.62 21.05 -7.91
CA SER A 650 -1.34 20.77 -6.50
C SER A 650 -0.30 19.66 -6.42
N TRP A 651 0.00 19.17 -5.23
CA TRP A 651 0.77 17.94 -5.07
C TRP A 651 -0.01 16.72 -5.59
N TRP A 652 0.68 15.65 -5.99
CA TRP A 652 0.09 14.58 -6.80
C TRP A 652 -0.98 13.74 -6.11
N ASP A 653 -0.95 13.67 -4.77
CA ASP A 653 -1.76 12.74 -3.98
C ASP A 653 -3.26 12.79 -4.35
N PHE A 654 -3.84 13.97 -4.54
CA PHE A 654 -5.28 14.08 -4.87
C PHE A 654 -5.56 14.35 -6.34
N GLY A 655 -4.57 14.23 -7.23
CA GLY A 655 -4.77 14.41 -8.67
C GLY A 655 -5.89 13.52 -9.24
N HIS A 656 -6.09 12.33 -8.68
CA HIS A 656 -7.20 11.45 -9.07
C HIS A 656 -8.58 11.98 -8.65
N PHE A 657 -8.68 12.66 -7.50
CA PHE A 657 -9.91 13.33 -7.08
C PHE A 657 -10.25 14.47 -8.02
N PHE A 658 -9.26 15.30 -8.34
CA PHE A 658 -9.43 16.47 -9.19
C PHE A 658 -9.89 16.07 -10.60
N ALA A 659 -9.17 15.13 -11.22
CA ALA A 659 -9.48 14.69 -12.59
C ALA A 659 -10.86 14.01 -12.70
N THR A 660 -11.30 13.31 -11.64
CA THR A 660 -12.53 12.49 -11.69
C THR A 660 -13.78 13.25 -11.23
N VAL A 661 -13.64 14.09 -10.21
CA VAL A 661 -14.78 14.79 -9.60
C VAL A 661 -14.94 16.19 -10.20
N ALA A 662 -13.85 16.95 -10.36
CA ALA A 662 -13.94 18.29 -10.95
C ALA A 662 -14.01 18.27 -12.48
N ASP A 663 -13.73 17.13 -13.12
CA ASP A 663 -13.66 16.99 -14.58
C ASP A 663 -12.76 18.07 -15.22
N ARG A 664 -11.54 18.20 -14.69
CA ARG A 664 -10.53 19.16 -15.14
C ARG A 664 -9.16 18.52 -15.34
N GLY A 665 -8.34 19.19 -16.14
CA GLY A 665 -6.92 18.89 -16.29
C GLY A 665 -6.19 18.95 -14.97
N VAL A 666 -5.29 18.00 -14.70
CA VAL A 666 -4.38 18.06 -13.56
C VAL A 666 -2.94 18.07 -14.04
N THR A 667 -2.11 18.87 -13.37
CA THR A 667 -0.68 18.94 -13.68
C THR A 667 -0.02 17.56 -13.59
N PHE A 668 -0.34 16.77 -12.56
CA PHE A 668 0.10 15.39 -12.37
C PHE A 668 -0.73 14.72 -11.24
N ASP A 669 -0.67 13.39 -11.16
CA ASP A 669 -1.48 12.54 -10.28
C ASP A 669 -0.69 11.34 -9.73
N GLY A 670 -1.30 10.49 -8.89
CA GLY A 670 -0.67 9.28 -8.33
C GLY A 670 -0.11 8.31 -9.37
N GLY A 671 -0.73 8.26 -10.55
CA GLY A 671 -0.27 7.49 -11.69
C GLY A 671 0.79 8.18 -12.57
N SER A 672 1.20 9.41 -12.25
CA SER A 672 2.22 10.19 -12.98
C SER A 672 3.20 10.92 -12.06
N GLN A 673 3.27 10.46 -10.81
CA GLN A 673 4.15 10.99 -9.77
C GLN A 673 5.64 10.97 -10.13
N THR A 674 6.11 10.03 -10.96
CA THR A 674 7.54 9.94 -11.35
C THR A 674 7.93 10.84 -12.53
N THR A 675 7.08 11.79 -12.90
CA THR A 675 7.36 12.72 -14.01
C THR A 675 8.12 13.95 -13.51
N PRO A 676 8.86 14.66 -14.39
CA PRO A 676 9.56 15.90 -14.04
C PRO A 676 8.67 16.98 -13.39
N ARG A 677 7.36 16.94 -13.64
CA ARG A 677 6.38 17.88 -13.07
C ARG A 677 6.36 17.89 -11.54
N ALA A 678 6.72 16.79 -10.89
CA ALA A 678 6.88 16.75 -9.43
C ALA A 678 7.99 17.71 -8.95
N HIS A 679 9.08 17.84 -9.69
CA HIS A 679 10.14 18.82 -9.39
C HIS A 679 9.63 20.25 -9.58
N TRP A 680 9.00 20.54 -10.71
CA TRP A 680 8.48 21.88 -11.02
C TRP A 680 7.44 22.36 -10.01
N VAL A 681 6.51 21.49 -9.62
CA VAL A 681 5.52 21.83 -8.59
C VAL A 681 6.16 21.91 -7.19
N GLY A 682 7.12 21.05 -6.87
CA GLY A 682 7.90 21.19 -5.63
C GLY A 682 8.62 22.54 -5.55
N MET A 683 9.23 22.99 -6.66
CA MET A 683 9.89 24.28 -6.78
C MET A 683 8.89 25.42 -6.62
N LEU A 684 7.75 25.38 -7.32
CA LEU A 684 6.66 26.33 -7.18
C LEU A 684 6.21 26.51 -5.72
N LEU A 685 6.01 25.41 -4.98
CA LEU A 685 5.54 25.45 -3.59
C LEU A 685 6.55 26.06 -2.62
N MET A 686 7.85 25.97 -2.94
CA MET A 686 8.96 26.56 -2.19
C MET A 686 9.28 28.00 -2.59
N GLU A 687 8.85 28.43 -3.77
CA GLU A 687 9.23 29.71 -4.34
C GLU A 687 8.68 30.88 -3.52
N ASN A 688 9.50 31.89 -3.29
CA ASN A 688 9.15 33.11 -2.55
C ASN A 688 8.99 34.32 -3.48
N ASP A 689 9.64 34.31 -4.66
CA ASP A 689 9.44 35.32 -5.69
C ASP A 689 8.18 35.02 -6.53
N GLN A 690 7.24 35.95 -6.52
CA GLN A 690 5.96 35.77 -7.22
C GLN A 690 6.10 35.74 -8.74
N ALA A 691 7.05 36.48 -9.31
CA ALA A 691 7.27 36.47 -10.76
C ALA A 691 7.79 35.10 -11.21
N VAL A 692 8.77 34.56 -10.46
CA VAL A 692 9.30 33.21 -10.71
C VAL A 692 8.21 32.14 -10.52
N ALA A 693 7.42 32.23 -9.45
CA ALA A 693 6.31 31.31 -9.21
C ALA A 693 5.26 31.35 -10.34
N GLN A 694 4.96 32.55 -10.85
CA GLN A 694 4.04 32.74 -11.95
C GLN A 694 4.57 32.12 -13.25
N ASP A 695 5.85 32.31 -13.57
CA ASP A 695 6.46 31.74 -14.77
C ASP A 695 6.55 30.22 -14.72
N ILE A 696 6.84 29.64 -13.55
CA ILE A 696 6.79 28.19 -13.36
C ILE A 696 5.36 27.68 -13.63
N LEU A 697 4.34 28.35 -13.09
CA LEU A 697 2.94 28.01 -13.35
C LEU A 697 2.58 28.16 -14.82
N ARG A 698 3.01 29.25 -15.47
CA ARG A 698 2.74 29.51 -16.88
C ARG A 698 3.35 28.42 -17.76
N MET A 699 4.61 28.05 -17.52
CA MET A 699 5.24 26.91 -18.19
C MET A 699 4.43 25.61 -17.97
N LEU A 700 4.00 25.33 -16.74
CA LEU A 700 3.24 24.12 -16.43
C LEU A 700 1.90 24.04 -17.17
N VAL A 701 1.20 25.16 -17.37
CA VAL A 701 -0.10 25.18 -18.05
C VAL A 701 -0.02 25.33 -19.57
N CYS A 702 1.09 25.88 -20.09
CA CYS A 702 1.35 26.02 -21.52
C CYS A 702 1.98 24.75 -22.10
N GLY A 703 3.11 24.30 -21.54
CA GLY A 703 3.88 23.17 -22.05
C GLY A 703 4.06 22.01 -21.08
N GLY A 704 3.76 22.18 -19.78
CA GLY A 704 4.01 21.15 -18.77
C GLY A 704 5.50 20.92 -18.55
N ASN A 705 6.07 19.90 -19.21
CA ASN A 705 7.52 19.66 -19.26
C ASN A 705 8.08 19.73 -20.69
N GLU A 706 7.25 20.04 -21.69
CA GLU A 706 7.66 19.94 -23.09
C GLU A 706 8.70 21.00 -23.46
N ALA A 707 8.76 22.16 -22.80
CA ALA A 707 9.86 23.12 -23.02
C ALA A 707 11.23 22.46 -22.83
N HIS A 708 11.38 21.64 -21.78
CA HIS A 708 12.61 20.85 -21.55
C HIS A 708 12.79 19.76 -22.60
N ASN A 709 11.74 18.97 -22.90
CA ASN A 709 11.82 17.84 -23.82
C ASN A 709 12.15 18.31 -25.26
N THR A 710 11.51 19.38 -25.71
CA THR A 710 11.71 19.99 -27.02
C THR A 710 13.12 20.56 -27.13
N PHE A 711 13.60 21.31 -26.13
CA PHE A 711 14.99 21.76 -26.13
C PHE A 711 15.96 20.57 -26.16
N LEU A 712 15.72 19.52 -25.37
CA LEU A 712 16.55 18.31 -25.39
C LEU A 712 16.58 17.64 -26.77
N SER A 713 15.45 17.65 -27.50
CA SER A 713 15.36 17.08 -28.85
C SER A 713 16.22 17.81 -29.90
N PHE A 714 16.63 19.05 -29.62
CA PHE A 714 17.52 19.84 -30.47
C PHE A 714 19.01 19.55 -30.24
N THR A 715 19.32 18.74 -29.22
CA THR A 715 20.70 18.42 -28.80
C THR A 715 21.08 16.98 -29.15
N GLU A 716 22.33 16.57 -28.83
CA GLU A 716 22.74 15.17 -28.92
C GLU A 716 22.04 14.29 -27.89
N GLY A 717 21.48 14.91 -26.84
CA GLY A 717 20.66 14.29 -25.82
C GLY A 717 21.48 13.71 -24.67
N GLY A 718 20.77 13.09 -23.73
CA GLY A 718 21.37 12.43 -22.58
C GLY A 718 21.49 13.31 -21.32
N THR A 719 22.11 12.72 -20.30
CA THR A 719 22.07 13.20 -18.91
C THR A 719 22.76 14.56 -18.73
N ALA A 720 23.88 14.81 -19.40
CA ALA A 720 24.63 16.07 -19.27
C ALA A 720 23.90 17.23 -19.94
N ASP A 721 23.28 16.97 -21.11
CA ASP A 721 22.52 17.98 -21.85
C ASP A 721 21.26 18.39 -21.08
N ALA A 722 20.54 17.42 -20.52
CA ALA A 722 19.37 17.70 -19.68
C ALA A 722 19.69 18.61 -18.47
N ILE A 723 20.88 18.47 -17.88
CA ILE A 723 21.33 19.35 -16.76
C ILE A 723 21.62 20.77 -17.25
N LYS A 724 22.32 20.91 -18.38
CA LYS A 724 22.61 22.23 -18.98
C LYS A 724 21.31 22.93 -19.38
N ILE A 725 20.35 22.20 -19.95
CA ILE A 725 19.03 22.72 -20.31
C ILE A 725 18.30 23.21 -19.06
N ASN A 726 18.27 22.43 -17.98
CA ASN A 726 17.69 22.89 -16.71
C ASN A 726 18.34 24.20 -16.22
N LYS A 727 19.67 24.34 -16.31
CA LYS A 727 20.36 25.60 -15.98
C LYS A 727 19.92 26.78 -16.85
N VAL A 728 19.60 26.54 -18.12
CA VAL A 728 19.09 27.60 -19.01
C VAL A 728 17.66 27.96 -18.63
N LEU A 729 16.78 26.97 -18.46
CA LEU A 729 15.38 27.19 -18.09
C LEU A 729 15.23 27.88 -16.72
N TYR A 730 16.04 27.54 -15.72
CA TYR A 730 15.98 28.27 -14.44
C TYR A 730 16.32 29.75 -14.56
N LYS A 731 17.14 30.13 -15.56
CA LYS A 731 17.48 31.53 -15.82
C LYS A 731 16.40 32.27 -16.60
N THR A 732 15.41 31.59 -17.17
CA THR A 732 14.33 32.24 -17.90
C THR A 732 13.22 32.74 -16.99
N PHE A 733 13.09 32.21 -15.77
CA PHE A 733 12.03 32.59 -14.84
C PHE A 733 12.30 33.94 -14.18
N GLY A 734 11.25 34.74 -14.01
CA GLY A 734 11.29 36.10 -13.47
C GLY A 734 11.76 37.16 -14.48
N LEU A 735 11.87 36.81 -15.77
CA LEU A 735 12.31 37.70 -16.85
C LEU A 735 11.16 38.04 -17.80
N ASP A 736 11.27 39.18 -18.49
CA ASP A 736 10.31 39.49 -19.55
C ASP A 736 10.56 38.66 -20.82
N SER A 737 9.59 38.64 -21.74
CA SER A 737 9.68 37.82 -22.97
C SER A 737 10.90 38.16 -23.85
N ALA A 738 11.39 39.40 -23.85
CA ALA A 738 12.56 39.79 -24.65
C ALA A 738 13.87 39.36 -23.99
N GLU A 739 13.94 39.46 -22.67
CA GLU A 739 15.04 38.97 -21.84
C GLU A 739 15.11 37.44 -21.89
N THR A 740 13.99 36.73 -21.76
CA THR A 740 13.93 35.27 -21.91
C THR A 740 14.44 34.83 -23.27
N ARG A 741 14.03 35.52 -24.35
CA ARG A 741 14.51 35.23 -25.71
C ARG A 741 16.02 35.40 -25.81
N THR A 742 16.55 36.47 -25.22
CA THR A 742 18.00 36.73 -25.15
C THR A 742 18.72 35.60 -24.42
N VAL A 743 18.20 35.15 -23.27
CA VAL A 743 18.77 34.01 -22.50
C VAL A 743 18.80 32.73 -23.33
N LEU A 744 17.76 32.44 -24.11
CA LEU A 744 17.71 31.25 -24.98
C LEU A 744 18.66 31.36 -26.17
N LEU A 745 18.76 32.52 -26.84
CA LEU A 745 19.66 32.71 -27.99
C LEU A 745 21.13 32.76 -27.60
N GLU A 746 21.46 33.47 -26.52
CA GLU A 746 22.84 33.73 -26.09
C GLU A 746 23.33 32.71 -25.06
N ASN A 747 22.60 31.60 -24.87
CA ASN A 747 23.03 30.55 -23.97
C ASN A 747 24.39 29.98 -24.42
N LYS A 748 25.30 29.76 -23.46
CA LYS A 748 26.68 29.34 -23.76
C LYS A 748 26.84 27.85 -24.12
N TYR A 749 25.76 27.08 -24.13
CA TYR A 749 25.80 25.63 -24.32
C TYR A 749 25.43 25.21 -25.75
N TYR A 750 24.43 25.86 -26.35
CA TYR A 750 23.83 25.47 -27.62
C TYR A 750 23.53 26.69 -28.48
N THR A 751 23.83 26.61 -29.77
CA THR A 751 23.38 27.62 -30.75
C THR A 751 22.01 27.21 -31.29
N LEU A 752 20.95 27.89 -30.83
CA LEU A 752 19.58 27.66 -31.31
C LEU A 752 19.25 28.60 -32.48
N THR A 753 18.46 28.11 -33.42
CA THR A 753 17.86 28.95 -34.47
C THR A 753 16.68 29.75 -33.90
N ASP A 754 16.31 30.87 -34.52
CA ASP A 754 15.14 31.65 -34.09
C ASP A 754 13.88 30.80 -34.01
N SER A 755 13.64 29.92 -34.99
CA SER A 755 12.48 29.01 -35.00
C SER A 755 12.48 28.03 -33.82
N GLN A 756 13.65 27.53 -33.39
CA GLN A 756 13.74 26.63 -32.23
C GLN A 756 13.53 27.38 -30.92
N VAL A 757 14.01 28.63 -30.84
CA VAL A 757 13.75 29.50 -29.69
C VAL A 757 12.25 29.81 -29.60
N ASP A 758 11.61 30.14 -30.72
CA ASP A 758 10.19 30.44 -30.75
C ASP A 758 9.34 29.22 -30.31
N GLU A 759 9.72 28.00 -30.70
CA GLU A 759 9.07 26.75 -30.25
C GLU A 759 9.22 26.50 -28.74
N VAL A 760 10.39 26.77 -28.16
CA VAL A 760 10.61 26.66 -26.71
C VAL A 760 9.87 27.76 -25.95
N MET A 761 9.85 28.98 -26.49
CA MET A 761 9.14 30.13 -25.92
C MET A 761 7.65 29.85 -25.80
N GLU A 762 7.01 29.29 -26.84
CA GLU A 762 5.58 28.96 -26.82
C GLU A 762 5.22 27.96 -25.70
N LEU A 763 6.17 27.07 -25.35
CA LEU A 763 6.01 26.07 -24.29
C LEU A 763 6.32 26.63 -22.88
N LEU A 764 7.15 27.66 -22.78
CA LEU A 764 7.46 28.37 -21.52
C LEU A 764 6.38 29.40 -21.17
N SER A 765 5.92 30.14 -22.17
CA SER A 765 4.96 31.24 -22.02
C SER A 765 4.14 31.37 -23.30
N CYS A 766 2.97 30.74 -23.31
CA CYS A 766 2.00 30.86 -24.39
C CYS A 766 1.17 32.15 -24.29
N ASP A 767 0.73 32.68 -25.43
CA ASP A 767 -0.01 33.95 -25.51
C ASP A 767 -1.34 33.91 -24.75
N GLU A 768 -2.04 32.77 -24.80
CA GLU A 768 -3.30 32.53 -24.11
C GLU A 768 -3.13 31.39 -23.09
N PRO A 769 -2.53 31.65 -21.91
CA PRO A 769 -2.38 30.65 -20.88
C PRO A 769 -3.75 30.18 -20.38
N ARG A 770 -3.91 28.85 -20.24
CA ARG A 770 -5.15 28.25 -19.75
C ARG A 770 -5.48 28.77 -18.35
N GLU A 771 -6.76 28.85 -18.01
CA GLU A 771 -7.18 29.12 -16.63
C GLU A 771 -6.54 28.07 -15.70
N ASN A 772 -6.04 28.52 -14.55
CA ASN A 772 -5.35 27.67 -13.60
C ASN A 772 -5.90 27.84 -12.19
N ILE A 773 -6.05 26.70 -11.51
CA ILE A 773 -6.44 26.61 -10.12
C ILE A 773 -5.29 25.99 -9.32
N VAL A 774 -4.86 26.64 -8.25
CA VAL A 774 -3.90 26.10 -7.28
C VAL A 774 -4.65 25.67 -6.03
N ILE A 775 -4.49 24.42 -5.61
CA ILE A 775 -5.09 23.90 -4.39
C ILE A 775 -4.02 23.66 -3.34
N THR A 776 -4.23 24.20 -2.15
CA THR A 776 -3.41 23.91 -0.96
C THR A 776 -4.29 23.29 0.12
N SER A 777 -3.80 22.22 0.73
CA SER A 777 -4.55 21.43 1.71
C SER A 777 -3.69 21.08 2.92
N ASN A 778 -4.35 20.79 4.05
CA ASN A 778 -3.68 20.52 5.32
C ASN A 778 -2.73 19.32 5.31
N ASP A 779 -3.01 18.28 4.53
CA ASP A 779 -2.13 17.10 4.43
C ASP A 779 -0.77 17.44 3.77
N MET A 780 -0.71 18.48 2.93
CA MET A 780 0.53 18.93 2.29
C MET A 780 1.54 19.46 3.32
N VAL A 781 1.07 19.90 4.50
CA VAL A 781 1.93 20.34 5.61
C VAL A 781 2.81 19.19 6.10
N GLY A 782 2.20 18.02 6.33
CA GLY A 782 2.93 16.82 6.77
C GLY A 782 3.85 16.25 5.69
N LYS A 783 3.57 16.57 4.41
CA LYS A 783 4.34 16.13 3.24
C LYS A 783 5.39 17.14 2.78
N ALA A 784 5.56 18.24 3.51
CA ALA A 784 6.47 19.33 3.15
C ALA A 784 7.91 18.89 2.90
N GLY A 785 8.43 18.00 3.75
CA GLY A 785 9.75 17.43 3.54
C GLY A 785 9.92 16.76 2.18
N VAL A 786 8.86 16.11 1.66
CA VAL A 786 8.89 15.45 0.36
C VAL A 786 8.79 16.47 -0.76
N TRP A 787 7.72 17.24 -0.90
CA TRP A 787 7.62 18.12 -2.06
C TRP A 787 8.74 19.17 -2.13
N ALA A 788 9.25 19.61 -0.98
CA ALA A 788 10.38 20.53 -0.93
C ALA A 788 11.73 19.87 -1.28
N HIS A 789 11.92 18.60 -0.91
CA HIS A 789 13.08 17.83 -1.36
C HIS A 789 13.13 17.68 -2.89
N TRP A 790 11.96 17.52 -3.51
CA TRP A 790 11.85 17.39 -4.96
C TRP A 790 12.06 18.75 -5.63
N GLY A 791 11.51 19.83 -5.08
CA GLY A 791 11.70 21.19 -5.58
C GLY A 791 13.14 21.68 -5.52
N SER A 792 13.88 21.29 -4.47
CA SER A 792 15.28 21.68 -4.25
C SER A 792 16.30 20.67 -4.78
N TRP A 793 15.88 19.74 -5.63
CA TRP A 793 16.73 18.66 -6.16
C TRP A 793 17.95 19.19 -6.92
N ASP A 794 19.14 18.76 -6.50
CA ASP A 794 20.41 19.14 -7.11
C ASP A 794 20.84 18.14 -8.20
N PHE A 795 20.55 18.50 -9.44
CA PHE A 795 20.87 17.67 -10.61
C PHE A 795 22.38 17.51 -10.85
N GLU A 796 23.17 18.50 -10.43
CA GLU A 796 24.63 18.49 -10.55
C GLU A 796 25.24 17.44 -9.61
N LYS A 797 24.83 17.44 -8.33
CA LYS A 797 25.20 16.40 -7.37
C LYS A 797 24.77 15.01 -7.82
N LYS A 798 23.55 14.88 -8.36
CA LYS A 798 23.05 13.62 -8.92
C LYS A 798 23.99 13.09 -10.01
N TYR A 799 24.37 13.95 -10.95
CA TYR A 799 25.30 13.59 -12.02
C TYR A 799 26.67 13.17 -11.48
N VAL A 800 27.26 13.94 -10.56
CA VAL A 800 28.54 13.58 -9.96
C VAL A 800 28.44 12.22 -9.25
N SER A 801 27.39 11.99 -8.47
CA SER A 801 27.16 10.72 -7.79
C SER A 801 27.02 9.52 -8.74
N ASP A 802 26.47 9.71 -9.94
CA ASP A 802 26.34 8.62 -10.92
C ASP A 802 27.68 8.23 -11.55
N TYR A 803 28.62 9.19 -11.65
CA TYR A 803 29.84 9.01 -12.47
C TYR A 803 31.17 9.19 -11.72
N TYR A 804 31.19 9.55 -10.42
CA TYR A 804 32.43 9.89 -9.69
C TYR A 804 33.45 8.75 -9.61
N LEU A 805 33.03 7.49 -9.79
CA LEU A 805 33.93 6.33 -9.87
C LEU A 805 34.65 6.20 -11.22
N THR A 806 34.15 6.89 -12.24
CA THR A 806 34.61 6.76 -13.64
C THR A 806 35.12 8.06 -14.24
N LYS A 807 34.85 9.21 -13.60
CA LYS A 807 35.17 10.54 -14.10
C LYS A 807 35.92 11.37 -13.04
N SER A 808 36.83 12.22 -13.49
CA SER A 808 37.55 13.19 -12.64
C SER A 808 36.78 14.51 -12.50
N ALA A 809 37.16 15.32 -11.51
CA ALA A 809 36.63 16.68 -11.32
C ALA A 809 36.72 17.54 -12.60
N ASN A 810 37.85 17.47 -13.32
CA ASN A 810 38.03 18.16 -14.60
C ASN A 810 37.09 17.65 -15.71
N GLN A 811 36.73 16.36 -15.71
CA GLN A 811 35.75 15.87 -16.69
C GLN A 811 34.35 16.39 -16.37
N PHE A 812 33.96 16.46 -15.09
CA PHE A 812 32.70 17.10 -14.70
C PHE A 812 32.65 18.58 -15.07
N SER A 813 33.74 19.32 -14.87
CA SER A 813 33.78 20.74 -15.20
C SER A 813 33.62 20.99 -16.70
N ILE A 814 34.13 20.10 -17.55
CA ILE A 814 33.94 20.17 -19.00
C ILE A 814 32.53 19.74 -19.42
N GLU A 815 32.05 18.61 -18.89
CA GLU A 815 30.84 17.97 -19.41
C GLU A 815 29.54 18.66 -18.99
N ILE A 816 29.44 19.17 -17.76
CA ILE A 816 28.23 19.84 -17.24
C ILE A 816 28.47 21.31 -16.86
N ASP A 817 29.65 21.86 -17.18
CA ASP A 817 30.01 23.25 -16.87
C ASP A 817 29.86 23.57 -15.38
N MET A 818 30.42 22.67 -14.57
CA MET A 818 30.53 22.81 -13.11
C MET A 818 31.89 23.39 -12.74
N ASN A 819 31.99 24.13 -11.62
CA ASN A 819 33.28 24.53 -11.10
C ASN A 819 34.10 23.30 -10.63
N GLU A 820 35.33 23.13 -11.12
CA GLU A 820 36.17 21.96 -10.81
C GLU A 820 36.41 21.78 -9.31
N SER A 821 36.58 22.87 -8.54
CA SER A 821 36.75 22.79 -7.08
C SER A 821 35.47 22.30 -6.37
N VAL A 822 34.29 22.64 -6.90
CA VAL A 822 33.00 22.14 -6.40
C VAL A 822 32.83 20.67 -6.77
N ALA A 823 33.19 20.28 -8.00
CA ALA A 823 33.20 18.88 -8.41
C ALA A 823 34.08 18.03 -7.49
N GLN A 824 35.29 18.52 -7.18
CA GLN A 824 36.19 17.83 -6.26
C GLN A 824 35.60 17.73 -4.84
N LYS A 825 35.00 18.81 -4.34
CA LYS A 825 34.31 18.81 -3.05
C LYS A 825 33.19 17.75 -3.00
N TYR A 826 32.38 17.63 -4.04
CA TYR A 826 31.32 16.62 -4.12
C TYR A 826 31.88 15.19 -4.16
N ILE A 827 32.98 14.95 -4.88
CA ILE A 827 33.67 13.66 -4.88
C ILE A 827 34.15 13.31 -3.46
N ASP A 828 34.72 14.26 -2.74
CA ASP A 828 35.21 14.06 -1.38
C ASP A 828 34.07 13.77 -0.40
N GLU A 829 32.94 14.49 -0.51
CA GLU A 829 31.72 14.24 0.28
C GLU A 829 31.13 12.85 -0.01
N LEU A 830 31.12 12.41 -1.27
CA LEU A 830 30.65 11.07 -1.64
C LEU A 830 31.55 9.96 -1.07
N ASN A 831 32.87 10.17 -1.06
CA ASN A 831 33.81 9.23 -0.43
C ASN A 831 33.57 9.12 1.09
N ASP A 832 33.26 10.23 1.78
CA ASP A 832 32.85 10.20 3.19
C ASP A 832 31.52 9.46 3.39
N ILE A 833 30.53 9.71 2.52
CA ILE A 833 29.25 9.00 2.55
C ILE A 833 29.46 7.48 2.38
N ASP A 834 30.32 7.05 1.45
CA ASP A 834 30.66 5.64 1.24
C ASP A 834 31.34 5.02 2.47
N LEU A 835 32.19 5.79 3.16
CA LEU A 835 32.85 5.35 4.39
C LEU A 835 31.83 5.23 5.53
N ARG A 836 30.97 6.23 5.70
CA ARG A 836 29.90 6.23 6.72
C ARG A 836 28.90 5.10 6.50
N ALA A 837 28.45 4.88 5.27
CA ALA A 837 27.55 3.79 4.93
C ALA A 837 28.15 2.42 5.34
N ARG A 838 29.44 2.22 5.08
CA ARG A 838 30.16 0.98 5.44
C ARG A 838 30.42 0.84 6.94
N THR A 839 30.76 1.92 7.63
CA THR A 839 31.17 1.89 9.05
C THR A 839 29.99 1.93 10.02
N GLN A 840 28.92 2.65 9.67
CA GLN A 840 27.75 2.86 10.52
C GLN A 840 26.58 1.92 10.15
N ASN A 841 26.74 1.08 9.12
CA ASN A 841 25.70 0.16 8.61
C ASN A 841 24.39 0.91 8.26
N ILE A 842 24.52 2.13 7.75
CA ILE A 842 23.42 2.94 7.21
C ILE A 842 23.34 2.68 5.71
N LYS A 843 22.12 2.61 5.16
CA LYS A 843 21.95 2.46 3.71
C LYS A 843 22.54 3.68 3.00
N ARG A 844 23.52 3.42 2.12
CA ARG A 844 24.15 4.44 1.28
C ARG A 844 23.12 5.28 0.52
N ALA A 845 22.07 4.65 -0.01
CA ALA A 845 21.02 5.32 -0.76
C ALA A 845 20.34 6.44 0.05
N ASP A 846 20.08 6.23 1.34
CA ASP A 846 19.39 7.21 2.18
C ASP A 846 20.29 8.44 2.42
N LEU A 847 21.58 8.21 2.68
CA LEU A 847 22.57 9.28 2.88
C LEU A 847 22.77 10.12 1.60
N ILE A 848 22.85 9.46 0.46
CA ILE A 848 23.02 10.14 -0.83
C ILE A 848 21.76 10.91 -1.19
N ASN A 849 20.57 10.34 -0.96
CA ASN A 849 19.34 11.04 -1.28
C ASN A 849 19.26 12.36 -0.49
N GLN A 850 19.52 12.33 0.82
CA GLN A 850 19.60 13.54 1.64
C GLN A 850 20.73 14.51 1.22
N TRP A 851 21.80 14.00 0.62
CA TRP A 851 22.89 14.84 0.11
C TRP A 851 22.51 15.56 -1.19
N TYR A 852 21.70 14.93 -2.06
CA TYR A 852 21.15 15.58 -3.26
C TYR A 852 20.34 16.81 -2.88
N ALA A 853 19.39 16.67 -1.96
CA ALA A 853 18.58 17.78 -1.48
C ALA A 853 18.14 17.61 -0.03
N PRO A 854 17.92 18.71 0.72
CA PRO A 854 17.38 18.65 2.07
C PRO A 854 15.89 18.24 2.07
N TYR A 855 15.34 17.95 3.26
CA TYR A 855 13.91 17.68 3.48
C TYR A 855 13.28 18.75 4.38
N PRO A 856 13.29 20.03 3.99
CA PRO A 856 12.78 21.09 4.86
C PRO A 856 11.29 20.86 5.11
N SER A 857 10.87 20.94 6.38
CA SER A 857 9.51 20.63 6.82
C SER A 857 8.95 21.67 7.78
N TYR A 858 7.63 21.74 7.89
CA TYR A 858 6.98 22.38 9.04
C TYR A 858 7.18 21.50 10.28
N VAL A 859 7.54 22.12 11.40
CA VAL A 859 7.91 21.39 12.61
C VAL A 859 6.81 21.53 13.66
N PRO A 860 6.14 20.43 14.05
CA PRO A 860 5.19 20.47 15.16
C PRO A 860 5.95 20.58 16.49
N ILE A 861 5.53 21.51 17.34
CA ILE A 861 6.04 21.66 18.71
C ILE A 861 5.05 20.97 19.64
N GLN A 862 5.50 19.92 20.34
CA GLN A 862 4.64 19.09 21.20
C GLN A 862 3.39 18.53 20.50
N GLY A 863 3.52 18.23 19.20
CA GLY A 863 2.43 17.71 18.36
C GLY A 863 1.53 18.79 17.72
N ASN A 864 1.75 20.08 18.01
CA ASN A 864 1.00 21.18 17.44
C ASN A 864 1.85 22.00 16.47
N TYR A 865 1.34 22.23 15.26
CA TYR A 865 2.01 23.10 14.28
C TYR A 865 1.84 24.59 14.59
N LYS A 866 0.70 24.95 15.19
CA LYS A 866 0.36 26.31 15.60
C LYS A 866 0.54 26.44 17.10
N VAL A 867 1.31 27.43 17.53
CA VAL A 867 1.58 27.68 18.95
C VAL A 867 1.20 29.12 19.31
N PRO A 868 0.31 29.35 20.30
CA PRO A 868 -0.18 30.69 20.61
C PRO A 868 0.92 31.60 21.14
N CYS A 869 0.85 32.87 20.76
CA CYS A 869 1.70 33.95 21.19
C CYS A 869 0.87 35.15 21.67
N GLN A 870 1.28 35.72 22.79
CA GLN A 870 0.61 36.84 23.43
C GLN A 870 1.46 38.11 23.32
N ILE A 871 0.80 39.23 23.07
CA ILE A 871 1.44 40.54 23.05
C ILE A 871 1.57 41.04 24.50
N ASN A 872 2.80 41.23 24.96
CA ASN A 872 3.16 41.81 26.25
C ASN A 872 3.66 43.25 26.06
N ASN A 873 3.11 44.18 26.84
CA ASN A 873 3.52 45.59 26.90
C ASN A 873 3.54 46.33 25.54
N GLY A 874 2.82 45.85 24.53
CA GLY A 874 2.67 46.49 23.22
C GLY A 874 3.85 46.34 22.25
N THR A 875 5.04 45.95 22.72
CA THR A 875 6.26 45.85 21.89
C THR A 875 6.93 44.48 21.94
N THR A 876 6.51 43.58 22.84
CA THR A 876 7.10 42.25 23.01
C THR A 876 6.04 41.19 22.75
N ILE A 877 6.37 40.17 21.97
CA ILE A 877 5.49 39.02 21.73
C ILE A 877 6.11 37.80 22.41
N MET A 878 5.36 37.15 23.29
CA MET A 878 5.78 35.96 24.00
C MET A 878 4.99 34.76 23.49
N CYS A 879 5.70 33.81 22.89
CA CYS A 879 5.09 32.56 22.42
C CYS A 879 5.17 31.46 23.49
N ALA A 880 4.17 30.57 23.55
CA ALA A 880 4.07 29.54 24.58
C ALA A 880 5.25 28.55 24.60
N GLN A 881 5.99 28.43 23.49
CA GLN A 881 7.23 27.66 23.39
C GLN A 881 8.48 28.38 23.96
N GLY A 882 8.32 29.54 24.60
CA GLY A 882 9.43 30.29 25.20
C GLY A 882 10.27 31.06 24.19
N VAL A 883 9.66 31.51 23.09
CA VAL A 883 10.28 32.44 22.13
C VAL A 883 9.80 33.85 22.45
N GLU A 884 10.75 34.75 22.71
CA GLU A 884 10.53 36.19 22.93
C GLU A 884 10.89 36.95 21.66
N ILE A 885 9.95 37.73 21.15
CA ILE A 885 10.10 38.52 19.93
C ILE A 885 9.93 40.00 20.28
N GLU A 886 10.85 40.83 19.82
CA GLU A 886 10.77 42.28 19.98
C GLU A 886 10.35 42.93 18.67
N ALA A 887 9.28 43.74 18.72
CA ALA A 887 8.84 44.56 17.61
C ALA A 887 9.54 45.93 17.69
N THR A 888 10.54 46.14 16.83
CA THR A 888 11.27 47.40 16.71
C THR A 888 10.88 48.12 15.42
N GLY A 889 10.01 49.13 15.52
CA GLY A 889 9.51 49.85 14.35
C GLY A 889 8.64 48.97 13.46
N LEU A 890 9.04 48.78 12.19
CA LEU A 890 8.36 47.89 11.22
C LEU A 890 8.99 46.49 11.15
N ASP A 891 9.94 46.16 12.03
CA ASP A 891 10.64 44.88 12.07
C ASP A 891 10.31 44.09 13.34
N MET A 892 10.29 42.77 13.21
CA MET A 892 10.20 41.85 14.34
C MET A 892 11.45 40.97 14.37
N LYS A 893 12.11 40.90 15.53
CA LYS A 893 13.32 40.08 15.73
C LYS A 893 13.20 39.22 16.97
N VAL A 894 13.81 38.04 16.93
CA VAL A 894 13.85 37.15 18.09
C VAL A 894 14.90 37.65 19.06
N LYS A 895 14.48 37.90 20.30
CA LYS A 895 15.33 38.40 21.38
C LYS A 895 15.89 37.27 22.23
N SER A 896 15.07 36.27 22.57
CA SER A 896 15.49 35.10 23.32
C SER A 896 14.70 33.85 22.94
N ILE A 897 15.31 32.67 23.09
CA ILE A 897 14.70 31.37 22.82
C ILE A 897 15.06 30.44 23.98
N ALA A 898 14.04 29.83 24.61
CA ALA A 898 14.26 28.92 25.73
C ALA A 898 14.95 27.61 25.35
N ASN A 899 14.77 27.15 24.10
CA ASN A 899 15.42 25.95 23.56
C ASN A 899 16.61 26.32 22.66
N GLU A 900 17.82 26.11 23.16
CA GLU A 900 19.08 26.43 22.45
C GLU A 900 19.28 25.63 21.14
N GLN A 901 18.50 24.57 20.89
CA GLN A 901 18.56 23.81 19.64
C GLN A 901 17.80 24.46 18.48
N ILE A 902 16.95 25.46 18.75
CA ILE A 902 16.18 26.16 17.72
C ILE A 902 16.91 27.45 17.37
N THR A 903 17.47 27.53 16.16
CA THR A 903 18.08 28.76 15.65
C THR A 903 17.20 29.38 14.57
N ILE A 904 16.68 30.57 14.84
CA ILE A 904 15.77 31.28 13.93
C ILE A 904 16.57 32.07 12.91
N LYS A 905 16.41 31.70 11.64
CA LYS A 905 16.95 32.39 10.47
C LYS A 905 16.19 33.66 10.19
N ASN A 906 14.88 33.54 9.98
CA ASN A 906 14.01 34.64 9.60
C ASN A 906 12.77 34.70 10.48
N VAL A 907 12.24 35.90 10.70
CA VAL A 907 10.88 36.11 11.23
C VAL A 907 9.99 36.56 10.08
N VAL A 908 8.91 35.84 9.84
CA VAL A 908 7.97 36.10 8.73
C VAL A 908 6.63 36.51 9.32
N PHE A 909 6.09 37.65 8.93
CA PHE A 909 4.85 38.20 9.50
C PHE A 909 4.13 39.13 8.52
N PRO A 910 2.79 39.20 8.55
CA PRO A 910 2.04 40.16 7.76
C PRO A 910 2.16 41.56 8.36
N THR A 911 2.25 42.56 7.49
CA THR A 911 2.25 43.97 7.87
C THR A 911 0.83 44.53 7.87
N GLN A 912 0.64 45.69 8.52
CA GLN A 912 -0.63 46.42 8.49
C GLN A 912 -1.04 46.89 7.08
N LEU A 913 -0.13 46.85 6.11
CA LEU A 913 -0.36 47.23 4.72
C LEU A 913 -0.78 46.04 3.84
N GLY A 914 -1.02 44.86 4.43
CA GLY A 914 -1.43 43.67 3.67
C GLY A 914 -0.29 42.95 2.95
N THR A 915 0.96 43.31 3.21
CA THR A 915 2.15 42.64 2.64
C THR A 915 2.77 41.66 3.62
N LEU A 916 3.45 40.62 3.13
CA LEU A 916 4.23 39.71 3.96
C LEU A 916 5.68 40.19 4.07
N LYS A 917 6.17 40.43 5.28
CA LYS A 917 7.54 40.87 5.54
C LYS A 917 8.37 39.73 6.12
N THR A 918 9.63 39.64 5.67
CA THR A 918 10.63 38.71 6.19
C THR A 918 11.79 39.50 6.77
N THR A 919 12.02 39.38 8.07
CA THR A 919 13.15 40.03 8.76
C THR A 919 14.22 38.97 9.08
N LEU A 920 15.45 39.20 8.61
CA LEU A 920 16.60 38.36 8.93
C LEU A 920 16.96 38.50 10.42
N ASN A 921 17.11 37.36 11.08
CA ASN A 921 17.45 37.25 12.49
C ASN A 921 18.88 36.70 12.70
N ASP A 922 19.22 35.57 12.07
CA ASP A 922 20.56 34.97 12.08
C ASP A 922 20.83 34.29 10.72
N GLU A 923 21.91 34.66 10.02
CA GLU A 923 22.25 34.06 8.72
C GLU A 923 22.47 32.54 8.77
N ASN A 924 22.94 32.04 9.91
CA ASN A 924 23.20 30.62 10.14
C ASN A 924 22.00 29.88 10.77
N GLY A 925 20.89 30.57 10.98
CA GLY A 925 19.66 29.97 11.48
C GLY A 925 19.12 28.89 10.54
N GLN A 926 18.43 27.91 11.12
CA GLN A 926 17.84 26.79 10.37
C GLN A 926 16.34 26.96 10.11
N PHE A 927 15.65 27.76 10.94
CA PHE A 927 14.19 27.84 10.93
C PHE A 927 13.68 29.24 10.62
N ASP A 928 12.61 29.32 9.85
CA ASP A 928 11.80 30.52 9.73
C ASP A 928 10.69 30.47 10.80
N LEU A 929 10.60 31.52 11.60
CA LEU A 929 9.53 31.74 12.58
C LEU A 929 8.40 32.53 11.91
N MET A 930 7.31 31.84 11.61
CA MET A 930 6.12 32.42 11.00
C MET A 930 5.18 32.94 12.09
N LEU A 931 4.67 34.16 11.95
CA LEU A 931 3.71 34.79 12.87
C LEU A 931 2.40 35.09 12.15
N ILE A 932 1.37 34.33 12.50
CA ILE A 932 0.02 34.45 11.93
C ILE A 932 -0.82 35.28 12.90
N PRO A 933 -1.38 36.43 12.49
CA PRO A 933 -2.17 37.27 13.37
C PRO A 933 -3.46 36.57 13.78
N THR A 934 -3.82 36.71 15.05
CA THR A 934 -5.13 36.30 15.59
C THR A 934 -5.81 37.50 16.24
N GLY A 935 -7.12 37.41 16.51
CA GLY A 935 -7.90 38.54 17.04
C GLY A 935 -7.33 39.21 18.30
N ASN A 936 -6.53 38.49 19.10
CA ASN A 936 -5.93 38.99 20.35
C ASN A 936 -4.39 38.82 20.42
N GLY A 937 -3.70 38.48 19.33
CA GLY A 937 -2.26 38.18 19.37
C GLY A 937 -1.74 37.54 18.09
N TYR A 938 -0.89 36.53 18.23
CA TYR A 938 -0.36 35.76 17.10
C TYR A 938 -0.40 34.27 17.38
N GLU A 939 -0.43 33.45 16.35
CA GLU A 939 0.00 32.05 16.37
C GLU A 939 1.35 31.97 15.68
N SER A 940 2.28 31.24 16.27
CA SER A 940 3.57 30.95 15.66
C SER A 940 3.61 29.57 15.04
N ILE A 941 4.27 29.48 13.89
CA ILE A 941 4.61 28.22 13.23
C ILE A 941 6.12 28.21 12.99
N LEU A 942 6.75 27.06 13.24
CA LEU A 942 8.16 26.85 12.94
C LEU A 942 8.28 26.06 11.63
N ALA A 943 8.98 26.62 10.66
CA ALA A 943 9.25 25.97 9.38
C ALA A 943 10.75 25.94 9.12
N GLN A 944 11.29 24.87 8.55
CA GLN A 944 12.68 24.87 8.10
C GLN A 944 12.84 25.78 6.88
N SER A 945 13.87 26.62 6.87
CA SER A 945 14.11 27.56 5.78
C SER A 945 14.37 26.81 4.46
N PRO A 946 13.80 27.25 3.31
CA PRO A 946 13.13 28.53 3.06
C PRO A 946 11.59 28.50 3.13
N LEU A 947 10.98 27.54 3.82
CA LEU A 947 9.52 27.35 3.75
C LEU A 947 8.70 28.50 4.37
N GLY A 948 9.27 29.33 5.26
CA GLY A 948 8.48 30.29 6.04
C GLY A 948 7.76 31.35 5.20
N ALA A 949 8.35 31.75 4.08
CA ALA A 949 7.80 32.78 3.17
C ALA A 949 7.42 32.23 1.79
N SER A 950 7.45 30.90 1.61
CA SER A 950 7.14 30.27 0.33
C SER A 950 5.70 30.51 -0.14
N LEU A 951 5.44 30.27 -1.42
CA LEU A 951 4.11 30.38 -2.01
C LEU A 951 3.09 29.53 -1.25
N PHE A 952 3.43 28.27 -0.89
CA PHE A 952 2.54 27.44 -0.10
C PHE A 952 2.19 28.08 1.25
N SER A 953 3.19 28.62 1.97
CA SER A 953 2.95 29.31 3.24
C SER A 953 2.06 30.54 3.08
N ARG A 954 2.25 31.33 2.01
CA ARG A 954 1.42 32.49 1.68
C ARG A 954 -0.04 32.10 1.43
N LEU A 955 -0.26 31.10 0.59
CA LEU A 955 -1.60 30.65 0.20
C LEU A 955 -2.33 29.92 1.32
N PHE A 956 -1.65 29.04 2.07
CA PHE A 956 -2.29 28.17 3.06
C PHE A 956 -2.36 28.77 4.48
N TYR A 957 -1.27 29.37 4.96
CA TYR A 957 -1.20 29.87 6.35
C TYR A 957 -1.53 31.35 6.47
N TYR A 958 -1.17 32.14 5.47
CA TYR A 958 -1.38 33.58 5.48
C TYR A 958 -2.58 34.02 4.63
N ASN A 959 -3.48 33.14 4.23
CA ASN A 959 -4.69 33.49 3.46
C ASN A 959 -4.42 34.47 2.31
N GLY A 960 -3.28 34.32 1.63
CA GLY A 960 -2.92 35.19 0.53
C GLY A 960 -2.37 36.58 0.91
N TYR A 961 -1.76 36.78 2.08
CA TYR A 961 -1.08 38.06 2.35
C TYR A 961 0.04 38.33 1.34
N GLY A 962 0.00 39.53 0.73
CA GLY A 962 1.02 40.03 -0.18
C GLY A 962 1.15 39.29 -1.50
N ILE A 963 0.15 38.52 -1.93
CA ILE A 963 0.10 37.91 -3.27
C ILE A 963 -0.68 38.79 -4.25
N THR A 964 -0.19 38.91 -5.48
CA THR A 964 -0.75 39.75 -6.56
C THR A 964 -1.27 38.95 -7.75
N HIS A 965 -0.83 37.69 -7.87
CA HIS A 965 -1.13 36.80 -8.99
C HIS A 965 -2.08 35.65 -8.62
N PHE A 966 -2.74 35.73 -7.47
CA PHE A 966 -3.71 34.72 -7.05
C PHE A 966 -4.93 35.37 -6.41
N GLU A 967 -6.09 34.86 -6.79
CA GLU A 967 -7.41 35.22 -6.28
C GLU A 967 -7.95 34.07 -5.45
N LEU A 968 -8.51 34.35 -4.27
CA LEU A 968 -9.19 33.33 -3.50
C LEU A 968 -10.47 32.90 -4.24
N PHE A 969 -10.52 31.66 -4.69
CA PHE A 969 -11.66 31.10 -5.41
C PHE A 969 -12.61 30.36 -4.46
N ASP A 970 -12.09 29.60 -3.51
CA ASP A 970 -12.88 28.94 -2.46
C ASP A 970 -12.04 28.69 -1.21
N ALA A 971 -12.67 28.72 -0.04
CA ALA A 971 -12.02 28.42 1.23
C ALA A 971 -12.94 27.55 2.09
N ARG A 972 -12.47 26.35 2.44
CA ARG A 972 -13.21 25.41 3.29
C ARG A 972 -12.39 25.12 4.53
N HIS A 973 -12.69 25.87 5.60
CA HIS A 973 -11.95 25.80 6.87
C HIS A 973 -12.66 24.97 7.96
N GLY A 974 -13.87 24.44 7.70
CA GLY A 974 -14.62 23.59 8.62
C GLY A 974 -14.18 22.12 8.59
N GLY A 975 -14.25 21.40 9.72
CA GLY A 975 -14.02 19.95 9.79
C GLY A 975 -12.54 19.49 9.77
N ASN A 976 -12.33 18.18 9.63
CA ASN A 976 -11.00 17.59 9.48
C ASN A 976 -10.55 17.72 8.01
N ASN A 977 -9.39 18.34 7.77
CA ASN A 977 -8.81 18.67 6.44
C ASN A 977 -9.33 19.95 5.79
N PRO A 978 -8.92 21.13 6.27
CA PRO A 978 -9.16 22.37 5.55
C PRO A 978 -8.37 22.40 4.24
N LEU A 979 -8.98 23.03 3.23
CA LEU A 979 -8.37 23.29 1.93
C LEU A 979 -8.72 24.69 1.43
N THR A 980 -7.83 25.28 0.64
CA THR A 980 -8.06 26.54 -0.05
C THR A 980 -7.78 26.40 -1.53
N VAL A 981 -8.65 26.98 -2.34
CA VAL A 981 -8.62 26.96 -3.79
C VAL A 981 -8.35 28.37 -4.29
N TRP A 982 -7.31 28.50 -5.10
CA TRP A 982 -6.81 29.77 -5.59
C TRP A 982 -6.88 29.81 -7.12
N ARG A 983 -7.46 30.85 -7.69
CA ARG A 983 -7.40 31.10 -9.13
C ARG A 983 -6.13 31.89 -9.45
N THR A 984 -5.35 31.42 -10.40
CA THR A 984 -4.14 32.12 -10.87
C THR A 984 -4.53 33.27 -11.79
N LEU A 985 -3.92 34.44 -11.57
CA LEU A 985 -4.08 35.64 -12.38
C LEU A 985 -2.81 35.91 -13.18
N TRP A 986 -2.97 35.93 -14.50
CA TRP A 986 -1.86 36.14 -15.44
C TRP A 986 -1.41 37.60 -15.50
N ASP A 987 -2.33 38.52 -15.23
CA ASP A 987 -2.05 39.94 -15.00
C ASP A 987 -2.15 40.25 -13.50
N PRO A 988 -1.23 41.03 -12.92
CA PRO A 988 -1.21 41.31 -11.48
C PRO A 988 -2.38 42.21 -11.06
N ILE A 989 -2.93 41.95 -9.86
CA ILE A 989 -3.85 42.87 -9.19
C ILE A 989 -3.08 44.14 -8.78
N THR A 990 -3.70 45.32 -8.94
CA THR A 990 -3.07 46.58 -8.51
C THR A 990 -2.95 46.68 -6.99
N GLU A 991 -1.89 47.31 -6.46
CA GLU A 991 -1.68 47.47 -5.01
C GLU A 991 -2.87 48.13 -4.27
N SER A 992 -3.61 49.02 -4.93
CA SER A 992 -4.81 49.66 -4.38
C SER A 992 -5.99 48.70 -4.17
N ASP A 993 -6.13 47.72 -5.06
CA ASP A 993 -7.19 46.71 -4.98
C ASP A 993 -6.84 45.64 -3.93
N LEU A 994 -5.55 45.34 -3.74
CA LEU A 994 -5.04 44.42 -2.73
C LEU A 994 -5.36 44.86 -1.30
N ILE A 995 -5.16 46.14 -0.99
CA ILE A 995 -5.46 46.71 0.33
C ILE A 995 -6.96 46.59 0.64
N SER A 996 -7.81 46.80 -0.38
CA SER A 996 -9.26 46.71 -0.27
C SER A 996 -9.74 45.26 -0.06
N ALA A 997 -9.16 44.30 -0.78
CA ALA A 997 -9.47 42.87 -0.65
C ALA A 997 -8.99 42.29 0.69
N THR A 998 -7.80 42.70 1.15
CA THR A 998 -7.22 42.26 2.44
C THR A 998 -8.06 42.75 3.63
N LEU A 999 -8.59 43.97 3.57
CA LEU A 999 -9.49 44.51 4.59
C LEU A 999 -10.87 43.82 4.60
N ALA A 1000 -11.35 43.33 3.45
CA ALA A 1000 -12.59 42.56 3.36
C ALA A 1000 -12.44 41.12 3.91
N ALA A 1001 -11.31 40.47 3.67
CA ALA A 1001 -10.99 39.12 4.17
C ALA A 1001 -10.72 39.06 5.69
N GLN A 1002 -10.49 40.20 6.33
CA GLN A 1002 -10.32 40.32 7.78
C GLN A 1002 -11.64 40.34 8.57
N GLN A 1003 -12.81 40.37 7.91
CA GLN A 1003 -14.06 40.13 8.61
C GLN A 1003 -14.20 38.63 8.90
N PRO A 1004 -14.46 38.22 10.16
CA PRO A 1004 -14.75 36.82 10.43
C PRO A 1004 -15.95 36.42 9.59
N VAL A 1005 -15.80 35.34 8.80
CA VAL A 1005 -16.94 34.61 8.25
C VAL A 1005 -17.69 34.07 9.47
N VAL A 1006 -18.67 34.84 9.93
CA VAL A 1006 -19.72 34.34 10.79
C VAL A 1006 -20.48 33.36 9.91
N GLU A 1007 -20.37 32.07 10.19
CA GLU A 1007 -21.31 31.10 9.66
C GLU A 1007 -22.72 31.61 10.00
N ASP A 1008 -23.50 31.95 8.96
CA ASP A 1008 -24.94 32.12 9.10
C ASP A 1008 -25.53 30.75 9.46
N VAL A 1009 -25.48 30.44 10.76
CA VAL A 1009 -26.40 29.49 11.37
C VAL A 1009 -27.77 30.14 11.23
N GLN A 1010 -28.52 29.74 10.20
CA GLN A 1010 -29.94 30.02 10.11
C GLN A 1010 -30.62 29.43 11.34
N VAL A 1011 -30.75 30.25 12.38
CA VAL A 1011 -31.70 30.03 13.46
C VAL A 1011 -33.07 30.21 12.82
N SER A 1012 -33.78 29.09 12.64
CA SER A 1012 -35.19 29.10 12.25
C SER A 1012 -35.99 29.89 13.29
N GLU A 1013 -36.37 31.12 12.95
CA GLU A 1013 -37.38 31.87 13.69
C GLU A 1013 -38.70 31.09 13.62
N THR A 1014 -39.03 30.42 14.72
CA THR A 1014 -40.38 29.93 14.97
C THR A 1014 -40.96 30.70 16.16
N ASN A 1015 -41.85 31.62 15.81
CA ASN A 1015 -43.02 32.10 16.56
C ASN A 1015 -42.90 32.34 18.07
N VAL A 1016 -42.77 33.62 18.43
CA VAL A 1016 -43.53 34.17 19.57
C VAL A 1016 -44.05 35.56 19.19
N SER A 1017 -45.32 35.63 18.80
CA SER A 1017 -46.16 36.81 18.92
C SER A 1017 -47.45 36.38 19.62
N GLU A 1018 -47.68 36.98 20.80
CA GLU A 1018 -48.91 36.94 21.64
C GLU A 1018 -49.42 35.60 22.18
#